data_AF-K2HM55-F1
#
_entry.id   AF-K2HM55-F1
#
_cell.length_a   1.000
_cell.length_b   1.000
_cell.length_c   1.000
_cell.angle_alpha   90.00
_cell.angle_beta   90.00
_cell.angle_gamma   90.00
#
_symmetry.space_group_name_H-M   'P 1'
#
loop_
_entity.id
_entity.type
_entity.pdbx_description
1 polymer ?
#
loop_
_entity_poly.entity_id
_entity_poly.type
_entity_poly.pdbx_seq_one_letter_code
_entity_poly.pdbx_strand_id
1 'polypeptide(L)'
;MKQIPTCLLRIEEQSLGEEQSMKRLSELADIRENAIRQGIFKSVKSFKEMDTNELMYSTIDFLIGTIFSRINNKSQESDYLSSYHFDLFLKLMVKMKLCVKETYRSTLYGTIEVGNYPKVPNRSQTKGILVDIQDRTFWIARLKDLIHSALLQLQTYILQCNTLGHSIDFSLNTYSLNFFELKSVFIGIDIQLLFHDLSEPFNETNDIINSPSSESTRNEKSLSPPLRITRCKTMPKCYSSRTSLIEMTTKKSVVIPRANEKELVIVNVKGVKIIYRNDVPSNIQNIEREGNIIITSFKFCFIDDSDGKYNIFVPMTKIADFKKVNNNKSEHRRILEFNTKDNICVKFSFLKNREERKSIYTALNSLVFVPPTSLEIFKLIESIPTKPISYYNVLDEFIRLGLNKSNSNWRVSRINDDYAFCPTYPKEIIVPKEASDELLLEDGSFRSRQRIPVITYVSSKGSSIARCSQPLCGLTGRKCQADIELLKMITNGGTSHKLRILDSRPKANAVANIAMGGGYETEEDYPFATIEFESIDNIHVVREGWQKLCWYCMQLPEHYKTSQIINCNEIQQWWKIMLAIFASSIKMCRYLEAGESVLVHCTDGWDRTSQCCSLCEIMLDPFFRTIDGFIILIEKDWKSFGHKFMTRSGVCVHCPHSQYSPVFHQFIECVFILLQQYPTSFQYNEDFLIEVDDAVFCHNYGTFLFDTDCEREKYHVNERTPSLWSMIIENRELFTNHQYILSDSKLHLNGIPKFVLWEKYYFCNRKL
;
A
#
# COMPACT_ATOMS: atom_id res chain seq x y z
N MET A 1 -40.40 19.59 -4.85
CA MET A 1 -39.65 19.54 -6.14
C MET A 1 -39.61 20.90 -6.87
N LYS A 2 -40.72 21.43 -7.43
CA LYS A 2 -40.72 22.76 -8.11
C LYS A 2 -40.38 23.95 -7.18
N GLN A 3 -40.54 23.80 -5.87
CA GLN A 3 -40.25 24.83 -4.86
C GLN A 3 -38.78 24.87 -4.42
N ILE A 4 -38.02 23.79 -4.66
CA ILE A 4 -36.64 23.63 -4.17
C ILE A 4 -35.70 24.68 -4.79
N PRO A 5 -35.73 24.97 -6.11
CA PRO A 5 -34.91 26.03 -6.69
C PRO A 5 -35.24 27.41 -6.12
N THR A 6 -36.53 27.68 -5.85
CA THR A 6 -36.99 28.96 -5.28
C THR A 6 -36.54 29.14 -3.83
N CYS A 7 -36.52 28.08 -3.03
CA CYS A 7 -36.01 28.11 -1.66
C CYS A 7 -34.48 28.31 -1.63
N LEU A 8 -33.74 27.66 -2.56
CA LEU A 8 -32.28 27.81 -2.69
C LEU A 8 -31.87 29.20 -3.18
N LEU A 9 -32.58 29.76 -4.17
CA LEU A 9 -32.36 31.13 -4.68
C LEU A 9 -32.66 32.20 -3.61
N ARG A 10 -33.56 31.94 -2.66
CA ARG A 10 -33.85 32.90 -1.59
C ARG A 10 -32.82 32.90 -0.46
N ILE A 11 -32.12 31.79 -0.24
CA ILE A 11 -30.94 31.72 0.67
C ILE A 11 -29.78 32.59 0.13
N GLU A 12 -29.82 32.95 -1.14
CA GLU A 12 -28.79 33.69 -1.86
C GLU A 12 -28.73 35.20 -1.54
N GLU A 13 -29.78 35.78 -0.95
CA GLU A 13 -29.77 37.20 -0.55
C GLU A 13 -28.83 37.40 0.64
N GLN A 14 -27.66 37.99 0.36
CA GLN A 14 -26.58 38.26 1.31
C GLN A 14 -27.09 39.06 2.52
N SER A 15 -27.28 38.38 3.66
CA SER A 15 -27.35 38.88 5.07
C SER A 15 -28.37 38.12 5.95
N LEU A 16 -28.60 36.82 5.74
CA LEU A 16 -29.52 36.08 6.61
C LEU A 16 -28.80 35.64 7.90
N GLY A 17 -29.26 36.16 9.04
CA GLY A 17 -28.83 35.68 10.36
C GLY A 17 -29.17 34.20 10.59
N GLU A 18 -28.48 33.55 11.53
CA GLU A 18 -28.57 32.11 11.81
C GLU A 18 -30.02 31.60 11.95
N GLU A 19 -30.89 32.38 12.59
CA GLU A 19 -32.29 31.99 12.85
C GLU A 19 -33.14 31.86 11.57
N GLN A 20 -32.91 32.73 10.57
CA GLN A 20 -33.60 32.66 9.28
C GLN A 20 -33.05 31.54 8.39
N SER A 21 -31.77 31.22 8.52
CA SER A 21 -31.14 30.08 7.84
C SER A 21 -31.71 28.76 8.37
N MET A 22 -31.87 28.63 9.69
CA MET A 22 -32.47 27.46 10.33
C MET A 22 -33.94 27.27 9.97
N LYS A 23 -34.72 28.36 9.91
CA LYS A 23 -36.14 28.29 9.50
C LYS A 23 -36.31 27.77 8.07
N ARG A 24 -35.39 28.10 7.16
CA ARG A 24 -35.43 27.68 5.75
C ARG A 24 -34.89 26.27 5.52
N LEU A 25 -33.91 25.83 6.32
CA LEU A 25 -33.51 24.43 6.38
C LEU A 25 -34.67 23.54 6.86
N SER A 26 -35.51 24.04 7.78
CA SER A 26 -36.75 23.37 8.19
C SER A 26 -37.78 23.25 7.07
N GLU A 27 -37.92 24.24 6.18
CA GLU A 27 -38.84 24.14 5.02
C GLU A 27 -38.38 23.08 4.01
N LEU A 28 -37.06 22.92 3.81
CA LEU A 28 -36.49 21.86 2.97
C LEU A 28 -36.67 20.47 3.61
N ALA A 29 -36.65 20.39 4.94
CA ALA A 29 -36.96 19.20 5.72
C ALA A 29 -38.38 18.68 5.45
N ASP A 30 -39.36 19.58 5.50
CA ASP A 30 -40.78 19.25 5.34
C ASP A 30 -41.07 18.73 3.92
N ILE A 31 -40.36 19.27 2.92
CA ILE A 31 -40.44 18.80 1.53
C ILE A 31 -39.91 17.36 1.41
N ARG A 32 -38.82 17.02 2.12
CA ARG A 32 -38.24 15.67 2.15
C ARG A 32 -39.12 14.68 2.90
N GLU A 33 -39.64 15.05 4.08
CA GLU A 33 -40.56 14.19 4.83
C GLU A 33 -41.82 13.86 4.01
N ASN A 34 -42.37 14.84 3.28
CA ASN A 34 -43.49 14.58 2.39
C ASN A 34 -43.13 13.62 1.24
N ALA A 35 -41.92 13.70 0.68
CA ALA A 35 -41.46 12.78 -0.37
C ALA A 35 -41.26 11.33 0.14
N ILE A 36 -40.78 11.17 1.38
CA ILE A 36 -40.67 9.86 2.05
C ILE A 36 -42.07 9.30 2.35
N ARG A 37 -43.00 10.11 2.86
CA ARG A 37 -44.39 9.71 3.11
C ARG A 37 -45.15 9.32 1.84
N GLN A 38 -44.80 9.92 0.70
CA GLN A 38 -45.35 9.55 -0.61
C GLN A 38 -44.69 8.29 -1.21
N GLY A 39 -43.84 7.59 -0.45
CA GLY A 39 -43.23 6.32 -0.87
C GLY A 39 -42.15 6.45 -1.93
N ILE A 40 -41.67 7.67 -2.20
CA ILE A 40 -40.68 7.93 -3.25
C ILE A 40 -39.29 7.41 -2.84
N PHE A 41 -38.98 7.36 -1.54
CA PHE A 41 -37.71 6.84 -1.01
C PHE A 41 -37.89 6.08 0.32
N LYS A 42 -37.01 5.10 0.58
CA LYS A 42 -36.99 4.33 1.84
C LYS A 42 -36.44 5.18 3.00
N SER A 43 -37.04 5.05 4.18
CA SER A 43 -36.81 5.94 5.33
C SER A 43 -35.38 5.92 5.86
N VAL A 44 -34.82 7.11 6.13
CA VAL A 44 -33.65 7.35 6.99
C VAL A 44 -34.10 8.35 8.06
N LYS A 45 -33.85 8.05 9.35
CA LYS A 45 -34.06 8.83 10.62
C LYS A 45 -34.92 10.12 10.56
N SER A 46 -35.80 10.33 11.55
CA SER A 46 -36.64 11.55 11.62
C SER A 46 -35.78 12.82 11.77
N PHE A 47 -36.18 13.92 11.13
CA PHE A 47 -35.39 15.18 11.09
C PHE A 47 -35.19 15.81 12.48
N LYS A 48 -36.08 15.49 13.43
CA LYS A 48 -36.00 15.95 14.83
C LYS A 48 -34.87 15.30 15.62
N GLU A 49 -34.28 14.23 15.10
CA GLU A 49 -33.21 13.45 15.74
C GLU A 49 -31.83 13.69 15.11
N MET A 50 -31.75 14.56 14.10
CA MET A 50 -30.52 14.85 13.37
C MET A 50 -29.88 16.14 13.87
N ASP A 51 -28.55 16.13 14.04
CA ASP A 51 -27.80 17.36 14.28
C ASP A 51 -27.65 18.20 13.00
N THR A 52 -27.19 19.44 13.11
CA THR A 52 -27.09 20.39 12.00
C THR A 52 -26.19 19.90 10.85
N ASN A 53 -25.15 19.12 11.14
CA ASN A 53 -24.23 18.58 10.14
C ASN A 53 -24.83 17.36 9.43
N GLU A 54 -25.48 16.47 10.18
CA GLU A 54 -26.30 15.36 9.63
C GLU A 54 -27.39 15.90 8.70
N LEU A 55 -28.02 17.00 9.11
CA LEU A 55 -29.06 17.70 8.36
C LEU A 55 -28.57 18.19 7.00
N MET A 56 -27.45 18.90 7.03
CA MET A 56 -26.84 19.51 5.86
C MET A 56 -26.38 18.43 4.89
N TYR A 57 -25.68 17.41 5.39
CA TYR A 57 -25.22 16.28 4.59
C TYR A 57 -26.40 15.53 3.95
N SER A 58 -27.43 15.18 4.73
CA SER A 58 -28.59 14.44 4.24
C SER A 58 -29.41 15.25 3.22
N THR A 59 -29.48 16.57 3.38
CA THR A 59 -30.16 17.47 2.42
C THR A 59 -29.38 17.56 1.11
N ILE A 60 -28.05 17.62 1.17
CA ILE A 60 -27.17 17.64 -0.01
C ILE A 60 -27.25 16.30 -0.77
N ASP A 61 -27.15 15.18 -0.06
CA ASP A 61 -27.28 13.84 -0.63
C ASP A 61 -28.65 13.65 -1.30
N PHE A 62 -29.73 14.12 -0.66
CA PHE A 62 -31.07 14.15 -1.24
C PHE A 62 -31.15 14.96 -2.56
N LEU A 63 -30.52 16.14 -2.61
CA LEU A 63 -30.51 16.99 -3.80
C LEU A 63 -29.75 16.33 -4.96
N ILE A 64 -28.57 15.75 -4.67
CA ILE A 64 -27.74 15.04 -5.64
C ILE A 64 -28.50 13.82 -6.18
N GLY A 65 -29.02 12.97 -5.29
CA GLY A 65 -29.78 11.78 -5.68
C GLY A 65 -31.02 12.11 -6.50
N THR A 66 -31.72 13.21 -6.19
CA THR A 66 -32.89 13.66 -6.94
C THR A 66 -32.53 14.14 -8.35
N ILE A 67 -31.41 14.86 -8.50
CA ILE A 67 -30.93 15.33 -9.81
C ILE A 67 -30.54 14.13 -10.68
N PHE A 68 -29.78 13.18 -10.13
CA PHE A 68 -29.32 12.01 -10.88
C PHE A 68 -30.42 10.98 -11.17
N SER A 69 -31.38 10.80 -10.27
CA SER A 69 -32.57 9.98 -10.55
C SER A 69 -33.36 10.53 -11.74
N ARG A 70 -33.45 11.86 -11.89
CA ARG A 70 -34.06 12.48 -13.09
C ARG A 70 -33.19 12.39 -14.33
N ILE A 71 -31.87 12.53 -14.21
CA ILE A 71 -30.93 12.30 -15.32
C ILE A 71 -31.12 10.88 -15.87
N ASN A 72 -31.21 9.89 -14.97
CA ASN A 72 -31.37 8.48 -15.32
C ASN A 72 -32.78 8.09 -15.78
N ASN A 73 -33.83 8.79 -15.32
CA ASN A 73 -35.20 8.54 -15.78
C ASN A 73 -35.54 9.28 -17.08
N LYS A 74 -34.89 10.42 -17.38
CA LYS A 74 -35.06 11.15 -18.65
C LYS A 74 -34.19 10.64 -19.80
N SER A 75 -33.27 9.70 -19.57
CA SER A 75 -32.53 9.05 -20.66
C SER A 75 -33.38 8.05 -21.47
N GLN A 76 -34.65 7.85 -21.11
CA GLN A 76 -35.62 7.02 -21.86
C GLN A 76 -36.63 7.82 -22.71
N GLU A 77 -36.75 9.13 -22.54
CA GLU A 77 -37.58 10.00 -23.39
C GLU A 77 -36.67 11.09 -23.98
N SER A 78 -36.78 11.37 -25.28
CA SER A 78 -35.86 12.20 -26.09
C SER A 78 -35.64 13.66 -25.64
N ASP A 79 -36.15 14.06 -24.47
CA ASP A 79 -35.92 15.37 -23.85
C ASP A 79 -34.78 15.29 -22.81
N TYR A 80 -33.56 15.32 -23.34
CA TYR A 80 -32.31 15.45 -22.59
C TYR A 80 -32.34 16.63 -21.60
N LEU A 81 -31.46 16.59 -20.59
CA LEU A 81 -31.34 17.67 -19.60
C LEU A 81 -31.32 19.03 -20.28
N SER A 82 -32.40 19.81 -20.14
CA SER A 82 -32.40 21.19 -20.61
C SER A 82 -31.22 21.90 -19.97
N SER A 83 -30.51 22.75 -20.71
CA SER A 83 -29.34 23.52 -20.23
C SER A 83 -29.53 24.12 -18.82
N TYR A 84 -30.78 24.48 -18.47
CA TYR A 84 -31.25 24.85 -17.13
C TYR A 84 -30.93 23.86 -15.98
N HIS A 85 -31.09 22.55 -16.16
CA HIS A 85 -30.84 21.54 -15.12
C HIS A 85 -29.34 21.33 -14.88
N PHE A 86 -28.53 21.45 -15.94
CA PHE A 86 -27.08 21.38 -15.86
C PHE A 86 -26.51 22.63 -15.18
N ASP A 87 -27.04 23.81 -15.51
CA ASP A 87 -26.74 25.07 -14.83
C ASP A 87 -27.13 25.02 -13.34
N LEU A 88 -28.29 24.45 -13.00
CA LEU A 88 -28.71 24.25 -11.61
C LEU A 88 -27.76 23.31 -10.84
N PHE A 89 -27.29 22.23 -11.47
CA PHE A 89 -26.31 21.32 -10.88
C PHE A 89 -24.98 22.02 -10.61
N LEU A 90 -24.47 22.80 -11.58
CA LEU A 90 -23.23 23.56 -11.41
C LEU A 90 -23.35 24.61 -10.30
N LYS A 91 -24.48 25.32 -10.21
CA LYS A 91 -24.77 26.27 -9.13
C LYS A 91 -24.77 25.58 -7.76
N LEU A 92 -25.36 24.39 -7.66
CA LEU A 92 -25.36 23.60 -6.43
C LEU A 92 -23.93 23.23 -6.00
N MET A 93 -23.10 22.75 -6.93
CA MET A 93 -21.72 22.33 -6.66
C MET A 93 -20.82 23.48 -6.21
N VAL A 94 -20.96 24.66 -6.82
CA VAL A 94 -20.20 25.86 -6.41
C VAL A 94 -20.60 26.31 -5.01
N LYS A 95 -21.89 26.27 -4.66
CA LYS A 95 -22.38 26.63 -3.32
C LYS A 95 -21.95 25.61 -2.26
N MET A 96 -21.94 24.32 -2.59
CA MET A 96 -21.41 23.28 -1.71
C MET A 96 -19.91 23.48 -1.42
N LYS A 97 -19.12 23.86 -2.43
CA LYS A 97 -17.70 24.23 -2.24
C LYS A 97 -17.52 25.39 -1.27
N LEU A 98 -18.37 26.42 -1.37
CA LEU A 98 -18.36 27.57 -0.45
C LEU A 98 -18.78 27.17 0.97
N CYS A 99 -19.77 26.31 1.11
CA CYS A 99 -20.23 25.81 2.41
C CYS A 99 -19.12 25.01 3.12
N VAL A 100 -18.47 24.08 2.42
CA VAL A 100 -17.31 23.34 2.94
C VAL A 100 -16.17 24.29 3.34
N LYS A 101 -15.93 25.35 2.56
CA LYS A 101 -14.90 26.35 2.85
C LYS A 101 -15.22 27.16 4.11
N GLU A 102 -16.48 27.58 4.32
CA GLU A 102 -16.89 28.31 5.51
C GLU A 102 -16.95 27.44 6.77
N THR A 103 -17.41 26.18 6.66
CA THR A 103 -17.33 25.21 7.76
C THR A 103 -15.89 24.93 8.17
N TYR A 104 -14.96 24.88 7.21
CA TYR A 104 -13.53 24.76 7.49
C TYR A 104 -12.97 26.02 8.16
N ARG A 105 -13.39 27.21 7.70
CA ARG A 105 -12.95 28.49 8.23
C ARG A 105 -13.44 28.72 9.67
N SER A 106 -14.68 28.39 9.99
CA SER A 106 -15.19 28.46 11.37
C SER A 106 -14.49 27.50 12.33
N THR A 107 -13.97 26.38 11.82
CA THR A 107 -13.17 25.41 12.60
C THR A 107 -11.75 25.95 12.92
N LEU A 108 -11.19 26.80 12.06
CA LEU A 108 -9.89 27.47 12.25
C LEU A 108 -9.96 28.74 13.12
N TYR A 109 -11.08 29.48 13.09
CA TYR A 109 -11.23 30.72 13.88
C TYR A 109 -11.90 30.50 15.25
N GLY A 110 -12.68 29.42 15.42
CA GLY A 110 -13.17 29.01 16.75
C GLY A 110 -12.07 28.59 17.73
N THR A 111 -10.84 28.39 17.24
CA THR A 111 -9.64 28.11 18.03
C THR A 111 -8.84 29.37 18.40
N ILE A 112 -9.18 30.57 17.88
CA ILE A 112 -8.33 31.78 18.01
C ILE A 112 -8.98 32.92 18.80
N GLU A 113 -10.27 32.90 19.13
CA GLU A 113 -10.85 33.86 20.08
C GLU A 113 -10.89 33.31 21.51
N VAL A 114 -9.73 33.20 22.16
CA VAL A 114 -9.63 33.31 23.62
C VAL A 114 -8.70 34.48 23.91
N GLY A 115 -9.30 35.64 24.17
CA GLY A 115 -8.59 36.88 24.40
C GLY A 115 -7.56 36.79 25.53
N ASN A 116 -6.39 37.38 25.27
CA ASN A 116 -5.36 37.85 26.19
C ASN A 116 -4.95 36.93 27.37
N TYR A 117 -3.73 36.40 27.25
CA TYR A 117 -2.92 35.57 28.15
C TYR A 117 -3.13 34.04 28.08
N PRO A 118 -2.05 33.24 27.84
CA PRO A 118 -2.18 31.80 27.81
C PRO A 118 -2.20 31.25 29.24
N LYS A 119 -3.37 30.78 29.70
CA LYS A 119 -3.44 29.74 30.74
C LYS A 119 -3.74 28.40 30.06
N VAL A 120 -2.89 27.42 30.34
CA VAL A 120 -3.02 26.03 29.85
C VAL A 120 -4.42 25.48 30.19
N PRO A 121 -5.21 25.01 29.20
CA PRO A 121 -6.54 24.48 29.46
C PRO A 121 -6.47 23.09 30.12
N ASN A 122 -7.38 22.81 31.06
CA ASN A 122 -7.43 21.52 31.75
C ASN A 122 -7.90 20.37 30.83
N ARG A 123 -7.46 19.14 31.14
CA ARG A 123 -7.64 17.89 30.35
C ARG A 123 -9.08 17.60 29.86
N SER A 124 -10.13 18.11 30.50
CA SER A 124 -11.52 17.92 30.07
C SER A 124 -11.91 18.85 28.92
N GLN A 125 -11.39 20.09 28.88
CA GLN A 125 -11.64 21.06 27.79
C GLN A 125 -10.87 20.67 26.52
N THR A 126 -9.66 20.11 26.67
CA THR A 126 -8.89 19.57 25.54
C THR A 126 -9.60 18.39 24.87
N LYS A 127 -10.30 17.55 25.66
CA LYS A 127 -11.11 16.43 25.15
C LYS A 127 -12.33 16.91 24.35
N GLY A 128 -13.03 17.94 24.82
CA GLY A 128 -14.18 18.51 24.10
C GLY A 128 -13.78 19.13 22.75
N ILE A 129 -12.66 19.86 22.73
CA ILE A 129 -12.11 20.46 21.50
C ILE A 129 -11.62 19.39 20.52
N LEU A 130 -10.98 18.32 21.01
CA LEU A 130 -10.54 17.19 20.16
C LEU A 130 -11.70 16.39 19.57
N VAL A 131 -12.79 16.20 20.33
CA VAL A 131 -14.00 15.51 19.85
C VAL A 131 -14.71 16.36 18.77
N ASP A 132 -14.85 17.67 18.97
CA ASP A 132 -15.47 18.57 17.99
C ASP A 132 -14.62 18.68 16.69
N ILE A 133 -13.28 18.64 16.79
CA ILE A 133 -12.39 18.57 15.63
C ILE A 133 -12.52 17.22 14.90
N GLN A 134 -12.62 16.11 15.62
CA GLN A 134 -12.78 14.77 15.02
C GLN A 134 -14.13 14.62 14.31
N ASP A 135 -15.21 15.12 14.91
CA ASP A 135 -16.56 15.09 14.33
C ASP A 135 -16.64 15.94 13.05
N ARG A 136 -16.08 17.15 13.08
CA ARG A 136 -16.01 18.03 11.90
C ARG A 136 -15.12 17.46 10.80
N THR A 137 -14.02 16.80 11.15
CA THR A 137 -13.15 16.11 10.17
C THR A 137 -13.86 14.93 9.51
N PHE A 138 -14.68 14.20 10.27
CA PHE A 138 -15.52 13.12 9.77
C PHE A 138 -16.58 13.64 8.78
N TRP A 139 -17.27 14.73 9.10
CA TRP A 139 -18.26 15.33 8.19
C TRP A 139 -17.64 15.91 6.93
N ILE A 140 -16.44 16.51 7.03
CA ILE A 140 -15.67 16.97 5.87
C ILE A 140 -15.29 15.79 4.98
N ALA A 141 -14.87 14.64 5.55
CA ALA A 141 -14.55 13.44 4.78
C ALA A 141 -15.79 12.90 4.04
N ARG A 142 -16.96 12.84 4.70
CA ARG A 142 -18.20 12.41 4.04
C ARG A 142 -18.67 13.36 2.94
N LEU A 143 -18.60 14.67 3.16
CA LEU A 143 -18.91 15.65 2.11
C LEU A 143 -17.96 15.54 0.92
N LYS A 144 -16.67 15.22 1.15
CA LYS A 144 -15.71 14.93 0.08
C LYS A 144 -16.12 13.72 -0.75
N ASP A 145 -16.49 12.62 -0.09
CA ASP A 145 -16.91 11.39 -0.78
C ASP A 145 -18.18 11.61 -1.61
N LEU A 146 -19.13 12.37 -1.07
CA LEU A 146 -20.39 12.70 -1.75
C LEU A 146 -20.16 13.57 -3.00
N ILE A 147 -19.31 14.60 -2.89
CA ILE A 147 -18.90 15.45 -4.01
C ILE A 147 -18.18 14.61 -5.07
N HIS A 148 -17.26 13.74 -4.66
CA HIS A 148 -16.51 12.89 -5.58
C HIS A 148 -17.43 11.93 -6.36
N SER A 149 -18.38 11.29 -5.67
CA SER A 149 -19.38 10.40 -6.27
C SER A 149 -20.25 11.14 -7.30
N ALA A 150 -20.75 12.34 -6.96
CA ALA A 150 -21.54 13.17 -7.87
C ALA A 150 -20.75 13.58 -9.13
N LEU A 151 -19.47 13.89 -8.98
CA LEU A 151 -18.59 14.25 -10.10
C LEU A 151 -18.34 13.05 -11.05
N LEU A 152 -18.16 11.85 -10.50
CA LEU A 152 -17.97 10.63 -11.30
C LEU A 152 -19.22 10.27 -12.11
N GLN A 153 -20.40 10.42 -11.50
CA GLN A 153 -21.67 10.22 -12.20
C GLN A 153 -21.87 11.24 -13.33
N LEU A 154 -21.51 12.51 -13.11
CA LEU A 154 -21.57 13.53 -14.15
C LEU A 154 -20.60 13.24 -15.31
N GLN A 155 -19.36 12.83 -15.00
CA GLN A 155 -18.37 12.47 -16.01
C GLN A 155 -18.87 11.31 -16.88
N THR A 156 -19.50 10.32 -16.26
CA THR A 156 -20.09 9.17 -16.95
C THR A 156 -21.22 9.62 -17.90
N TYR A 157 -22.09 10.53 -17.44
CA TYR A 157 -23.18 11.08 -18.26
C TYR A 157 -22.66 11.91 -19.45
N ILE A 158 -21.64 12.74 -19.25
CA ILE A 158 -21.01 13.52 -20.33
C ILE A 158 -20.39 12.59 -21.37
N LEU A 159 -19.72 11.52 -20.92
CA LEU A 159 -19.15 10.51 -21.81
C LEU A 159 -20.23 9.84 -22.66
N GLN A 160 -21.36 9.48 -22.04
CA GLN A 160 -22.52 8.88 -22.72
C GLN A 160 -23.11 9.84 -23.78
N CYS A 161 -23.25 11.13 -23.47
CA CYS A 161 -23.73 12.14 -24.42
C CYS A 161 -22.79 12.29 -25.64
N ASN A 162 -21.48 12.29 -25.40
CA ASN A 162 -20.47 12.38 -26.46
C ASN A 162 -20.45 11.14 -27.36
N THR A 163 -20.61 9.94 -26.80
CA THR A 163 -20.70 8.69 -27.58
C THR A 163 -21.94 8.61 -28.46
N LEU A 164 -23.01 9.34 -28.12
CA LEU A 164 -24.24 9.42 -28.91
C LEU A 164 -24.20 10.56 -29.96
N GLY A 165 -23.07 11.26 -30.10
CA GLY A 165 -22.88 12.29 -31.13
C GLY A 165 -23.52 13.63 -30.82
N HIS A 166 -23.94 13.88 -29.58
CA HIS A 166 -24.56 15.13 -29.16
C HIS A 166 -23.53 16.10 -28.56
N SER A 167 -23.52 17.37 -29.00
CA SER A 167 -22.75 18.43 -28.37
C SER A 167 -23.53 19.06 -27.23
N ILE A 168 -23.04 18.96 -25.99
CA ILE A 168 -23.58 19.73 -24.87
C ILE A 168 -23.15 21.19 -25.06
N ASP A 169 -24.12 22.08 -25.31
CA ASP A 169 -23.85 23.50 -25.46
C ASP A 169 -23.67 24.18 -24.08
N PHE A 170 -22.45 24.61 -23.79
CA PHE A 170 -22.06 25.25 -22.53
C PHE A 170 -22.36 26.76 -22.51
N SER A 171 -23.01 27.32 -23.53
CA SER A 171 -23.16 28.77 -23.72
C SER A 171 -24.25 29.45 -22.89
N LEU A 172 -24.54 29.00 -21.65
CA LEU A 172 -25.47 29.72 -20.77
C LEU A 172 -24.79 30.92 -20.08
N ASN A 173 -24.95 32.08 -20.73
CA ASN A 173 -24.58 33.42 -20.31
C ASN A 173 -25.28 33.90 -19.02
N THR A 174 -24.93 33.42 -17.83
CA THR A 174 -25.25 34.22 -16.61
C THR A 174 -24.18 34.33 -15.54
N TYR A 175 -23.10 33.54 -15.54
CA TYR A 175 -21.89 33.88 -14.79
C TYR A 175 -20.67 33.38 -15.57
N SER A 176 -19.69 34.25 -15.74
CA SER A 176 -18.45 34.00 -16.48
C SER A 176 -17.54 33.00 -15.74
N LEU A 177 -17.96 31.75 -15.63
CA LEU A 177 -17.11 30.65 -15.18
C LEU A 177 -16.44 30.05 -16.43
N ASN A 178 -15.22 30.52 -16.69
CA ASN A 178 -14.34 29.98 -17.71
C ASN A 178 -14.09 28.49 -17.45
N PHE A 179 -13.98 27.66 -18.50
CA PHE A 179 -13.58 26.25 -18.43
C PHE A 179 -12.38 25.98 -17.50
N PHE A 180 -11.45 26.92 -17.34
CA PHE A 180 -10.34 26.90 -16.37
C PHE A 180 -10.76 27.00 -14.90
N GLU A 181 -11.84 27.71 -14.56
CA GLU A 181 -12.38 27.78 -13.20
C GLU A 181 -13.22 26.55 -12.87
N LEU A 182 -13.94 25.99 -13.84
CA LEU A 182 -14.48 24.63 -13.71
C LEU A 182 -13.33 23.66 -13.48
N LYS A 183 -12.23 23.76 -14.24
CA LYS A 183 -11.02 22.98 -14.01
C LYS A 183 -10.41 23.21 -12.62
N SER A 184 -10.51 24.39 -12.02
CA SER A 184 -10.06 24.64 -10.63
C SER A 184 -11.08 24.19 -9.57
N VAL A 185 -12.32 23.91 -9.94
CA VAL A 185 -13.26 23.11 -9.13
C VAL A 185 -12.96 21.61 -9.29
N PHE A 186 -12.53 21.15 -10.47
CA PHE A 186 -12.12 19.77 -10.75
C PHE A 186 -10.68 19.42 -10.28
N ILE A 187 -9.78 20.41 -10.14
CA ILE A 187 -8.37 20.26 -9.74
C ILE A 187 -8.12 20.87 -8.36
N GLY A 188 -8.82 21.94 -7.99
CA GLY A 188 -8.56 22.73 -6.78
C GLY A 188 -9.26 22.22 -5.52
N ILE A 189 -9.26 20.91 -5.33
CA ILE A 189 -9.13 20.33 -3.99
C ILE A 189 -7.64 20.00 -3.81
N ASP A 190 -6.78 20.98 -4.04
CA ASP A 190 -5.35 20.85 -3.82
C ASP A 190 -5.07 21.18 -2.35
N ILE A 191 -5.19 20.13 -1.53
CA ILE A 191 -5.13 20.16 -0.07
C ILE A 191 -3.73 20.54 0.44
N GLN A 192 -2.70 20.54 -0.41
CA GLN A 192 -1.32 20.86 0.02
C GLN A 192 -1.10 22.33 0.38
N LEU A 193 -1.86 23.27 -0.20
CA LEU A 193 -1.67 24.71 0.08
C LEU A 193 -2.27 25.18 1.40
N LEU A 194 -3.08 24.36 2.08
CA LEU A 194 -3.67 24.69 3.40
C LEU A 194 -2.88 24.10 4.58
N PHE A 195 -1.96 23.16 4.32
CA PHE A 195 -1.09 22.58 5.36
C PHE A 195 0.29 23.25 5.46
N HIS A 196 0.64 24.13 4.51
CA HIS A 196 1.95 24.78 4.50
C HIS A 196 2.15 25.80 5.65
N ASP A 197 1.08 26.31 6.24
CA ASP A 197 1.16 27.29 7.35
C ASP A 197 1.25 26.67 8.76
N LEU A 198 1.34 25.34 8.86
CA LEU A 198 1.44 24.63 10.15
C LEU A 198 2.80 23.95 10.41
N SER A 199 3.79 24.15 9.54
CA SER A 199 5.08 23.43 9.62
C SER A 199 6.31 24.35 9.57
N GLU A 200 6.31 25.44 10.35
CA GLU A 200 7.58 26.05 10.78
C GLU A 200 7.92 25.60 12.21
N PRO A 201 9.12 25.05 12.46
CA PRO A 201 9.55 24.73 13.82
C PRO A 201 9.87 26.01 14.61
N PHE A 202 9.41 26.05 15.86
CA PHE A 202 9.83 27.03 16.86
C PHE A 202 11.36 27.09 16.94
N ASN A 203 11.94 28.18 16.45
CA ASN A 203 13.33 28.54 16.75
C ASN A 203 13.35 29.23 18.12
N GLU A 204 13.88 28.54 19.14
CA GLU A 204 14.28 29.18 20.39
C GLU A 204 15.54 30.02 20.14
N THR A 205 15.35 31.30 19.84
CA THR A 205 16.39 32.31 19.97
C THR A 205 16.52 32.69 21.45
N ASN A 206 17.53 32.14 22.12
CA ASN A 206 17.96 32.58 23.44
C ASN A 206 18.73 33.90 23.30
N ASP A 207 18.07 35.01 23.63
CA ASP A 207 18.71 36.30 23.83
C ASP A 207 19.32 36.43 25.23
N ILE A 208 20.47 37.09 25.22
CA ILE A 208 21.47 37.28 26.26
C ILE A 208 21.02 38.29 27.32
N ILE A 209 21.22 37.98 28.61
CA ILE A 209 21.51 38.96 29.67
C ILE A 209 22.58 38.41 30.65
N ASN A 210 23.76 39.06 30.63
CA ASN A 210 24.84 39.24 31.63
C ASN A 210 24.61 38.70 33.07
N SER A 211 25.57 38.18 33.88
CA SER A 211 27.05 38.20 34.02
C SER A 211 27.41 37.44 35.35
N PRO A 212 28.64 37.41 35.93
CA PRO A 212 30.00 37.06 35.44
C PRO A 212 30.71 35.99 36.35
N SER A 213 32.01 35.74 36.09
CA SER A 213 33.05 34.95 36.84
C SER A 213 33.28 33.52 36.32
N SER A 214 34.50 32.97 36.20
CA SER A 214 35.91 33.43 36.30
C SER A 214 36.79 32.23 35.93
N GLU A 215 37.96 32.48 35.31
CA GLU A 215 39.18 31.61 35.32
C GLU A 215 39.10 30.22 34.61
N SER A 216 40.12 29.62 33.99
CA SER A 216 41.46 29.99 33.55
C SER A 216 42.05 28.80 32.76
N THR A 217 42.76 29.06 31.65
CA THR A 217 44.06 28.47 31.20
C THR A 217 44.31 26.99 30.82
N ARG A 218 45.07 26.87 29.70
CA ARG A 218 46.17 25.91 29.29
C ARG A 218 45.77 24.66 28.48
N ASN A 219 46.21 24.53 27.20
CA ASN A 219 47.52 24.07 26.66
C ASN A 219 47.83 22.59 26.99
N GLU A 220 48.45 21.72 26.20
CA GLU A 220 48.91 21.58 24.80
C GLU A 220 49.48 20.13 24.71
N LYS A 221 49.49 19.52 23.51
CA LYS A 221 50.53 18.62 22.94
C LYS A 221 50.86 17.19 23.46
N SER A 222 50.71 16.25 22.51
CA SER A 222 51.66 15.25 21.95
C SER A 222 52.35 14.20 22.84
N LEU A 223 52.36 12.93 22.37
CA LEU A 223 53.57 12.14 21.98
C LEU A 223 53.23 10.65 21.74
N SER A 224 53.53 10.15 20.54
CA SER A 224 53.83 8.72 20.22
C SER A 224 55.27 8.38 20.65
N PRO A 225 55.74 7.10 20.78
CA PRO A 225 56.28 6.32 19.63
C PRO A 225 56.26 4.74 19.86
N PRO A 226 57.11 3.87 19.25
CA PRO A 226 56.69 2.82 18.27
C PRO A 226 57.31 1.40 18.50
N LEU A 227 57.31 0.54 17.43
CA LEU A 227 58.05 -0.73 17.16
C LEU A 227 57.25 -2.03 17.41
N ARG A 228 57.38 -3.15 16.66
CA ARG A 228 58.49 -3.72 15.86
C ARG A 228 58.00 -4.87 14.95
N ILE A 229 58.75 -5.12 13.86
CA ILE A 229 58.59 -6.22 12.87
C ILE A 229 59.55 -7.38 13.21
N THR A 230 59.18 -8.63 12.91
CA THR A 230 60.10 -9.79 12.82
C THR A 230 59.78 -10.70 11.62
N ARG A 231 60.84 -11.20 10.96
CA ARG A 231 60.91 -12.04 9.74
C ARG A 231 61.43 -13.45 10.05
N CYS A 232 61.06 -14.46 9.25
CA CYS A 232 61.93 -15.55 8.71
C CYS A 232 61.10 -16.38 7.67
N LYS A 233 61.44 -16.47 6.35
CA LYS A 233 62.44 -17.32 5.63
C LYS A 233 62.11 -18.83 5.74
N THR A 234 61.88 -19.64 4.69
CA THR A 234 62.67 -19.89 3.45
C THR A 234 61.84 -20.59 2.32
N MET A 235 62.29 -20.41 1.06
CA MET A 235 61.96 -21.21 -0.15
C MET A 235 63.28 -21.61 -0.83
N PRO A 236 63.30 -22.69 -1.64
CA PRO A 236 64.19 -22.82 -2.80
C PRO A 236 63.44 -22.56 -4.13
N LYS A 237 64.13 -21.88 -5.05
CA LYS A 237 63.71 -21.46 -6.40
C LYS A 237 64.10 -22.46 -7.48
N CYS A 238 63.35 -22.44 -8.60
CA CYS A 238 63.77 -22.42 -10.02
C CYS A 238 62.78 -23.21 -10.91
N TYR A 239 62.32 -22.83 -12.11
CA TYR A 239 62.71 -21.79 -13.08
C TYR A 239 61.48 -21.27 -13.86
N SER A 240 61.72 -20.15 -14.52
CA SER A 240 60.86 -19.14 -15.16
C SER A 240 60.06 -19.51 -16.42
N SER A 241 58.88 -18.90 -16.57
CA SER A 241 58.59 -17.98 -17.70
C SER A 241 57.68 -16.82 -17.23
N ARG A 242 57.94 -15.62 -17.75
CA ARG A 242 57.45 -14.30 -17.30
C ARG A 242 56.00 -14.04 -17.78
N THR A 243 55.05 -13.76 -16.89
CA THR A 243 54.57 -12.43 -16.42
C THR A 243 53.71 -11.62 -17.42
N SER A 244 52.39 -11.59 -17.21
CA SER A 244 51.69 -10.36 -16.80
C SER A 244 50.24 -10.65 -16.37
N LEU A 245 49.99 -10.37 -15.09
CA LEU A 245 48.77 -9.89 -14.43
C LEU A 245 47.39 -10.44 -14.84
N ILE A 246 46.96 -11.38 -13.99
CA ILE A 246 45.60 -11.66 -13.50
C ILE A 246 44.56 -10.57 -13.85
N GLU A 247 43.80 -10.80 -14.92
CA GLU A 247 42.43 -10.32 -15.05
C GLU A 247 41.52 -11.31 -14.30
N MET A 248 41.28 -11.05 -13.02
CA MET A 248 40.15 -11.65 -12.32
C MET A 248 38.90 -10.96 -12.83
N THR A 249 38.29 -11.60 -13.82
CA THR A 249 36.92 -11.41 -14.29
C THR A 249 35.98 -11.09 -13.14
N THR A 250 35.59 -9.82 -13.03
CA THR A 250 34.37 -9.42 -12.34
C THR A 250 33.21 -10.05 -13.10
N LYS A 251 32.64 -11.12 -12.54
CA LYS A 251 31.28 -11.55 -12.88
C LYS A 251 30.39 -10.36 -12.56
N LYS A 252 30.12 -9.55 -13.58
CA LYS A 252 29.05 -8.56 -13.61
C LYS A 252 27.81 -9.27 -13.08
N SER A 253 27.20 -8.69 -12.05
CA SER A 253 25.77 -8.83 -11.82
C SER A 253 25.12 -8.61 -13.17
N VAL A 254 24.58 -9.70 -13.73
CA VAL A 254 23.93 -9.67 -15.02
C VAL A 254 22.65 -8.89 -14.79
N VAL A 255 22.68 -7.57 -14.96
CA VAL A 255 21.53 -6.87 -15.51
C VAL A 255 21.40 -7.50 -16.89
N ILE A 256 20.53 -8.50 -17.04
CA ILE A 256 20.25 -9.09 -18.34
C ILE A 256 19.70 -7.92 -19.17
N PRO A 257 20.42 -7.41 -20.18
CA PRO A 257 19.74 -6.64 -21.20
C PRO A 257 18.89 -7.69 -21.91
N ARG A 258 17.57 -7.67 -21.71
CA ARG A 258 16.68 -8.61 -22.38
C ARG A 258 16.91 -8.47 -23.87
N ALA A 259 17.46 -9.50 -24.50
CA ALA A 259 18.07 -9.42 -25.82
C ALA A 259 17.09 -9.04 -26.96
N ASN A 260 15.79 -8.88 -26.68
CA ASN A 260 14.75 -8.57 -27.67
C ASN A 260 13.75 -7.47 -27.24
N GLU A 261 13.98 -6.75 -26.14
CA GLU A 261 13.07 -5.65 -25.77
C GLU A 261 13.37 -4.39 -26.59
N LYS A 262 12.49 -4.06 -27.54
CA LYS A 262 12.39 -2.71 -28.10
C LYS A 262 11.82 -1.80 -27.00
N GLU A 263 12.67 -1.39 -26.07
CA GLU A 263 12.30 -0.41 -25.05
C GLU A 263 11.94 0.91 -25.76
N LEU A 264 10.65 1.27 -25.78
CA LEU A 264 10.22 2.52 -26.41
C LEU A 264 10.77 3.69 -25.59
N VAL A 265 11.73 4.41 -26.16
CA VAL A 265 12.24 5.66 -25.60
C VAL A 265 11.20 6.76 -25.84
N ILE A 266 10.62 7.26 -24.74
CA ILE A 266 9.57 8.28 -24.76
C ILE A 266 10.18 9.68 -24.65
N VAL A 267 11.21 9.83 -23.82
CA VAL A 267 11.96 11.09 -23.66
C VAL A 267 13.45 10.79 -23.61
N ASN A 268 14.25 11.64 -24.26
CA ASN A 268 15.70 11.60 -24.24
C ASN A 268 16.23 13.04 -24.19
N VAL A 269 16.74 13.47 -23.04
CA VAL A 269 17.16 14.85 -22.78
C VAL A 269 18.61 14.86 -22.27
N LYS A 270 19.51 15.40 -23.10
CA LYS A 270 20.94 15.52 -22.83
C LYS A 270 21.27 16.79 -22.03
N GLY A 271 22.46 16.83 -21.45
CA GLY A 271 22.98 18.03 -20.78
C GLY A 271 22.27 18.37 -19.46
N VAL A 272 21.61 17.39 -18.85
CA VAL A 272 20.95 17.56 -17.56
C VAL A 272 21.98 17.42 -16.45
N LYS A 273 21.97 18.34 -15.48
CA LYS A 273 22.87 18.25 -14.33
C LYS A 273 22.20 17.58 -13.15
N ILE A 274 22.78 16.50 -12.65
CA ILE A 274 22.44 16.00 -11.32
C ILE A 274 23.14 16.90 -10.28
N ILE A 275 22.36 17.44 -9.34
CA ILE A 275 22.84 18.44 -8.36
C ILE A 275 22.67 18.00 -6.91
N TYR A 276 21.93 16.92 -6.66
CA TYR A 276 21.75 16.37 -5.33
C TYR A 276 21.35 14.89 -5.42
N ARG A 277 21.91 14.11 -4.50
CA ARG A 277 21.62 12.71 -4.24
C ARG A 277 21.78 12.44 -2.75
N ASN A 278 20.74 11.97 -2.08
CA ASN A 278 20.83 11.68 -0.65
C ASN A 278 21.54 10.34 -0.35
N ASP A 279 21.71 9.48 -1.34
CA ASP A 279 22.41 8.19 -1.27
C ASP A 279 23.94 8.32 -1.45
N VAL A 280 24.42 9.55 -1.68
CA VAL A 280 25.85 9.85 -1.83
C VAL A 280 26.35 10.57 -0.57
N PRO A 281 27.54 10.23 -0.04
CA PRO A 281 28.14 10.91 1.11
C PRO A 281 28.24 12.44 0.94
N SER A 282 28.09 13.19 2.04
CA SER A 282 28.04 14.65 2.05
C SER A 282 29.30 15.34 1.50
N ASN A 283 30.46 14.68 1.57
CA ASN A 283 31.72 15.15 0.98
C ASN A 283 31.74 15.10 -0.56
N ILE A 284 30.79 14.39 -1.19
CA ILE A 284 30.67 14.23 -2.65
C ILE A 284 29.38 14.90 -3.18
N GLN A 285 28.38 15.17 -2.32
CA GLN A 285 27.09 15.77 -2.68
C GLN A 285 27.15 17.10 -3.44
N ASN A 286 28.27 17.84 -3.38
CA ASN A 286 28.43 19.13 -4.05
C ASN A 286 29.02 19.05 -5.47
N ILE A 287 29.28 17.85 -6.00
CA ILE A 287 29.83 17.68 -7.35
C ILE A 287 28.65 17.53 -8.32
N GLU A 288 28.36 18.59 -9.08
CA GLU A 288 27.41 18.51 -10.18
C GLU A 288 27.98 17.67 -11.33
N ARG A 289 27.20 16.73 -11.85
CA ARG A 289 27.57 15.91 -13.02
C ARG A 289 26.57 16.13 -14.14
N GLU A 290 27.09 16.24 -15.36
CA GLU A 290 26.28 16.34 -16.57
C GLU A 290 25.99 14.96 -17.12
N GLY A 291 24.80 14.78 -17.67
CA GLY A 291 24.38 13.50 -18.24
C GLY A 291 23.08 13.60 -19.01
N ASN A 292 22.54 12.44 -19.35
CA ASN A 292 21.35 12.28 -20.15
C ASN A 292 20.22 11.60 -19.36
N ILE A 293 19.02 12.20 -19.37
CA ILE A 293 17.81 11.54 -18.88
C ILE A 293 17.11 10.83 -20.03
N ILE A 294 16.91 9.52 -19.87
CA ILE A 294 16.14 8.67 -20.79
C ILE A 294 14.93 8.13 -20.01
N ILE A 295 13.73 8.38 -20.52
CA ILE A 295 12.49 7.77 -20.02
C ILE A 295 12.02 6.75 -21.05
N THR A 296 11.86 5.52 -20.61
CA THR A 296 11.19 4.47 -21.40
C THR A 296 9.76 4.29 -20.91
N SER A 297 9.02 3.35 -21.52
CA SER A 297 7.70 2.94 -21.03
C SER A 297 7.70 2.34 -19.61
N PHE A 298 8.83 1.87 -19.06
CA PHE A 298 8.88 1.16 -17.77
C PHE A 298 9.99 1.61 -16.81
N LYS A 299 10.99 2.39 -17.24
CA LYS A 299 12.07 2.88 -16.37
C LYS A 299 12.49 4.33 -16.66
N PHE A 300 12.98 4.97 -15.61
CA PHE A 300 13.66 6.24 -15.64
C PHE A 300 15.16 5.95 -15.59
N CYS A 301 15.92 6.54 -16.50
CA CYS A 301 17.37 6.41 -16.55
C CYS A 301 18.01 7.79 -16.53
N PHE A 302 19.04 7.95 -15.72
CA PHE A 302 20.04 9.01 -15.89
C PHE A 302 21.37 8.34 -16.21
N ILE A 303 21.99 8.74 -17.31
CA ILE A 303 23.29 8.26 -17.76
C ILE A 303 24.28 9.40 -17.61
N ASP A 304 25.24 9.25 -16.70
CA ASP A 304 26.34 10.19 -16.47
C ASP A 304 27.30 10.15 -17.66
N ASP A 305 27.67 11.33 -18.19
CA ASP A 305 28.57 11.45 -19.34
C ASP A 305 30.05 11.10 -18.99
N SER A 306 30.37 10.92 -17.70
CA SER A 306 31.72 10.63 -17.23
C SER A 306 32.01 9.13 -17.04
N ASP A 307 32.39 8.68 -15.84
CA ASP A 307 32.78 7.28 -15.57
C ASP A 307 31.59 6.35 -15.25
N GLY A 308 30.36 6.85 -15.41
CA GLY A 308 29.13 6.08 -15.21
C GLY A 308 28.75 5.85 -13.74
N LYS A 309 29.57 6.30 -12.78
CA LYS A 309 29.33 6.09 -11.34
C LYS A 309 28.06 6.74 -10.82
N TYR A 310 27.56 7.78 -11.51
CA TYR A 310 26.33 8.47 -11.14
C TYR A 310 25.12 8.03 -11.95
N ASN A 311 25.22 6.95 -12.72
CA ASN A 311 24.07 6.39 -13.41
C ASN A 311 22.94 6.08 -12.42
N ILE A 312 21.69 6.28 -12.84
CA ILE A 312 20.50 5.97 -12.06
C ILE A 312 19.55 5.20 -12.95
N PHE A 313 19.07 4.05 -12.47
CA PHE A 313 18.05 3.26 -13.15
C PHE A 313 16.94 2.97 -12.15
N VAL A 314 15.75 3.54 -12.39
CA VAL A 314 14.62 3.41 -11.48
C VAL A 314 13.40 2.94 -12.26
N PRO A 315 12.84 1.76 -11.94
CA PRO A 315 11.55 1.35 -12.46
C PRO A 315 10.47 2.41 -12.17
N MET A 316 9.57 2.66 -13.12
CA MET A 316 8.52 3.69 -12.98
C MET A 316 7.67 3.50 -11.71
N THR A 317 7.36 2.25 -11.43
CA THR A 317 6.75 1.72 -10.19
C THR A 317 7.49 2.03 -8.90
N LYS A 318 8.82 2.21 -8.88
CA LYS A 318 9.58 2.54 -7.65
C LYS A 318 9.55 4.04 -7.35
N ILE A 319 9.09 4.87 -8.29
CA ILE A 319 8.94 6.32 -8.10
C ILE A 319 7.79 6.57 -7.12
N ALA A 320 8.09 7.26 -6.02
CA ALA A 320 7.12 7.65 -5.00
C ALA A 320 6.45 8.98 -5.37
N ASP A 321 7.25 9.98 -5.71
CA ASP A 321 6.78 11.27 -6.20
C ASP A 321 7.85 11.97 -7.05
N PHE A 322 7.43 13.05 -7.72
CA PHE A 322 8.34 13.97 -8.37
C PHE A 322 7.71 15.36 -8.44
N LYS A 323 8.50 16.41 -8.23
CA LYS A 323 8.01 17.80 -8.21
C LYS A 323 8.96 18.76 -8.89
N LYS A 324 8.38 19.79 -9.50
CA LYS A 324 9.15 20.92 -10.04
C LYS A 324 9.48 21.86 -8.89
N VAL A 325 10.76 22.09 -8.64
CA VAL A 325 11.24 23.08 -7.69
C VAL A 325 11.81 24.26 -8.48
N ASN A 326 11.36 25.47 -8.17
CA ASN A 326 11.95 26.70 -8.71
C ASN A 326 12.75 27.36 -7.58
N ASN A 327 14.00 27.71 -7.85
CA ASN A 327 14.84 28.39 -6.87
C ASN A 327 14.89 29.90 -7.17
N ASN A 328 14.71 30.74 -6.15
CA ASN A 328 14.75 32.20 -6.27
C ASN A 328 16.18 32.78 -6.28
N LYS A 329 17.22 31.95 -6.15
CA LYS A 329 18.63 32.38 -6.17
C LYS A 329 19.12 32.74 -7.58
N SER A 330 20.16 33.58 -7.64
CA SER A 330 20.74 34.29 -8.80
C SER A 330 20.93 33.48 -10.10
N GLU A 331 21.02 32.15 -10.06
CA GLU A 331 21.27 31.31 -11.25
C GLU A 331 20.02 30.81 -12.00
N HIS A 332 18.79 31.13 -11.59
CA HIS A 332 17.54 30.70 -12.27
C HIS A 332 17.53 29.21 -12.67
N ARG A 333 17.87 28.33 -11.71
CA ARG A 333 17.87 26.89 -11.92
C ARG A 333 16.44 26.34 -11.88
N ARG A 334 16.07 25.59 -12.92
CA ARG A 334 14.82 24.83 -12.97
C ARG A 334 15.11 23.44 -12.47
N ILE A 335 14.57 23.08 -11.32
CA ILE A 335 14.87 21.79 -10.67
C ILE A 335 13.69 20.83 -10.85
N LEU A 336 13.98 19.56 -11.07
CA LEU A 336 13.09 18.43 -10.88
C LEU A 336 13.61 17.63 -9.69
N GLU A 337 12.82 17.55 -8.63
CA GLU A 337 13.08 16.64 -7.50
C GLU A 337 12.31 15.35 -7.74
N PHE A 338 12.97 14.24 -7.44
CA PHE A 338 12.56 12.89 -7.75
C PHE A 338 12.76 12.04 -6.50
N ASN A 339 11.71 11.40 -5.99
CA ASN A 339 11.80 10.55 -4.80
C ASN A 339 11.33 9.13 -5.13
N THR A 340 12.05 8.15 -4.60
CA THR A 340 11.70 6.72 -4.71
C THR A 340 11.15 6.18 -3.39
N LYS A 341 10.49 5.03 -3.48
CA LYS A 341 9.84 4.37 -2.35
C LYS A 341 10.82 3.84 -1.30
N ASP A 342 12.03 3.48 -1.74
CA ASP A 342 13.19 3.07 -0.93
C ASP A 342 14.02 4.28 -0.42
N ASN A 343 13.42 5.47 -0.42
CA ASN A 343 13.96 6.70 0.17
C ASN A 343 15.19 7.28 -0.56
N ILE A 344 15.32 7.04 -1.88
CA ILE A 344 16.27 7.77 -2.73
C ILE A 344 15.63 9.10 -3.13
N CYS A 345 16.34 10.20 -2.91
CA CYS A 345 15.98 11.54 -3.34
C CYS A 345 17.06 12.07 -4.27
N VAL A 346 16.65 12.46 -5.49
CA VAL A 346 17.53 12.98 -6.53
C VAL A 346 17.00 14.32 -7.02
N LYS A 347 17.89 15.28 -7.27
CA LYS A 347 17.53 16.57 -7.90
C LYS A 347 18.31 16.77 -9.19
N PHE A 348 17.57 17.06 -10.25
CA PHE A 348 18.10 17.38 -11.57
C PHE A 348 17.87 18.86 -11.88
N SER A 349 18.90 19.54 -12.36
CA SER A 349 18.89 20.94 -12.80
C SER A 349 18.89 21.02 -14.33
N PHE A 350 17.96 21.82 -14.84
CA PHE A 350 17.79 22.13 -16.25
C PHE A 350 18.16 23.61 -16.45
N LEU A 351 19.43 23.86 -16.77
CA LEU A 351 19.92 25.23 -16.96
C LEU A 351 19.19 25.86 -18.15
N LYS A 352 18.37 26.89 -17.86
CA LYS A 352 17.62 27.72 -18.83
C LYS A 352 16.57 27.03 -19.71
N ASN A 353 16.52 25.70 -19.83
CA ASN A 353 15.56 25.01 -20.71
C ASN A 353 14.25 24.59 -20.00
N ARG A 354 13.19 25.39 -20.18
CA ARG A 354 11.86 25.12 -19.59
C ARG A 354 11.17 23.92 -20.24
N GLU A 355 11.32 23.76 -21.54
CA GLU A 355 10.57 22.76 -22.31
C GLU A 355 11.10 21.35 -22.08
N GLU A 356 12.42 21.17 -21.91
CA GLU A 356 13.02 19.88 -21.53
C GLU A 356 12.49 19.38 -20.17
N ARG A 357 12.57 20.19 -19.10
CA ARG A 357 12.00 19.83 -17.79
C ARG A 357 10.51 19.52 -17.89
N LYS A 358 9.79 20.29 -18.72
CA LYS A 358 8.34 20.10 -18.92
C LYS A 358 8.06 18.79 -19.65
N SER A 359 8.86 18.41 -20.65
CA SER A 359 8.71 17.15 -21.39
C SER A 359 8.89 15.94 -20.47
N ILE A 360 9.96 15.92 -19.67
CA ILE A 360 10.22 14.87 -18.66
C ILE A 360 9.07 14.78 -17.66
N TYR A 361 8.66 15.91 -17.08
CA TYR A 361 7.57 15.93 -16.11
C TYR A 361 6.23 15.48 -16.72
N THR A 362 5.98 15.81 -17.98
CA THR A 362 4.76 15.37 -18.68
C THR A 362 4.79 13.87 -18.91
N ALA A 363 5.94 13.33 -19.36
CA ALA A 363 6.12 11.90 -19.55
C ALA A 363 5.97 11.12 -18.23
N LEU A 364 6.58 11.59 -17.13
CA LEU A 364 6.42 10.96 -15.82
C LEU A 364 4.96 10.96 -15.35
N ASN A 365 4.21 12.06 -15.52
CA ASN A 365 2.78 12.07 -15.19
C ASN A 365 1.96 11.10 -16.04
N SER A 366 2.33 10.91 -17.31
CA SER A 366 1.66 9.97 -18.21
C SER A 366 2.10 8.51 -18.06
N LEU A 367 3.03 8.19 -17.15
CA LEU A 367 3.58 6.83 -17.02
C LEU A 367 3.58 6.30 -15.58
N VAL A 368 3.85 7.15 -14.59
CA VAL A 368 4.04 6.71 -13.19
C VAL A 368 2.70 6.46 -12.49
N PHE A 369 1.71 7.32 -12.70
CA PHE A 369 0.43 7.29 -11.98
C PHE A 369 -0.76 6.95 -12.88
N VAL A 370 -0.53 6.14 -13.93
CA VAL A 370 -1.57 5.73 -14.88
C VAL A 370 -2.35 4.55 -14.35
N PRO A 371 -3.70 4.63 -14.28
CA PRO A 371 -4.52 3.52 -13.83
C PRO A 371 -4.18 2.21 -14.56
N PRO A 372 -4.07 1.09 -13.82
CA PRO A 372 -3.69 -0.21 -14.38
C PRO A 372 -4.75 -0.74 -15.36
N THR A 373 -5.98 -0.22 -15.29
CA THR A 373 -7.15 -0.67 -16.06
C THR A 373 -6.94 -0.60 -17.57
N SER A 374 -6.08 0.32 -18.02
CA SER A 374 -5.75 0.48 -19.43
C SER A 374 -4.93 -0.73 -19.95
N LEU A 375 -4.08 -1.32 -19.10
CA LEU A 375 -3.04 -2.31 -19.44
C LEU A 375 -2.21 -1.93 -20.68
N GLU A 376 -2.24 -0.65 -21.10
CA GLU A 376 -1.66 -0.21 -22.37
C GLU A 376 -0.15 -0.25 -22.37
N ILE A 377 0.45 -0.16 -21.18
CA ILE A 377 1.89 -0.31 -20.96
C ILE A 377 2.41 -1.66 -21.47
N PHE A 378 1.57 -2.71 -21.47
CA PHE A 378 1.93 -4.04 -21.94
C PHE A 378 1.67 -4.26 -23.44
N LYS A 379 0.89 -3.40 -24.11
CA LYS A 379 0.63 -3.51 -25.58
C LYS A 379 1.90 -3.39 -26.41
N LEU A 380 2.98 -2.86 -25.84
CA LEU A 380 4.28 -2.69 -26.49
C LEU A 380 5.21 -3.91 -26.34
N ILE A 381 4.80 -4.94 -25.60
CA ILE A 381 5.63 -6.12 -25.34
C ILE A 381 5.23 -7.22 -26.32
N GLU A 382 6.16 -7.60 -27.22
CA GLU A 382 5.95 -8.64 -28.26
C GLU A 382 5.74 -10.07 -27.68
N SER A 383 5.92 -10.26 -26.36
CA SER A 383 5.93 -11.57 -25.67
C SER A 383 4.66 -11.90 -24.86
N ILE A 384 3.51 -11.28 -25.14
CA ILE A 384 2.25 -11.68 -24.48
C ILE A 384 1.95 -13.14 -24.83
N PRO A 385 1.78 -14.03 -23.83
CA PRO A 385 1.58 -15.44 -24.09
C PRO A 385 0.33 -15.69 -24.92
N THR A 386 0.42 -16.60 -25.90
CA THR A 386 -0.73 -16.96 -26.76
C THR A 386 -1.81 -17.75 -26.00
N LYS A 387 -1.47 -18.31 -24.82
CA LYS A 387 -2.40 -18.99 -23.92
C LYS A 387 -2.18 -18.52 -22.48
N PRO A 388 -3.24 -18.16 -21.73
CA PRO A 388 -3.12 -17.91 -20.31
C PRO A 388 -2.71 -19.18 -19.59
N ILE A 389 -1.71 -19.08 -18.70
CA ILE A 389 -1.28 -20.19 -17.84
C ILE A 389 -1.67 -19.82 -16.41
N SER A 390 -2.61 -20.57 -15.83
CA SER A 390 -2.84 -20.53 -14.38
C SER A 390 -1.85 -21.46 -13.70
N TYR A 391 -1.13 -20.96 -12.71
CA TYR A 391 -0.15 -21.73 -11.94
C TYR A 391 -0.72 -22.32 -10.65
N TYR A 392 -1.94 -21.91 -10.29
CA TYR A 392 -2.64 -22.41 -9.10
C TYR A 392 -4.07 -22.79 -9.44
N ASN A 393 -4.50 -23.91 -8.86
CA ASN A 393 -5.87 -24.37 -8.88
C ASN A 393 -6.21 -24.93 -7.50
N VAL A 394 -7.33 -24.49 -6.93
CA VAL A 394 -7.76 -24.86 -5.57
C VAL A 394 -8.00 -26.37 -5.46
N LEU A 395 -8.58 -27.00 -6.48
CA LEU A 395 -8.84 -28.44 -6.49
C LEU A 395 -7.53 -29.26 -6.54
N ASP A 396 -6.55 -28.83 -7.34
CA ASP A 396 -5.25 -29.50 -7.42
C ASP A 396 -4.52 -29.44 -6.07
N GLU A 397 -4.53 -28.29 -5.40
CA GLU A 397 -3.96 -28.15 -4.06
C GLU A 397 -4.74 -28.96 -3.01
N PHE A 398 -6.07 -28.96 -3.09
CA PHE A 398 -6.93 -29.78 -2.23
C PHE A 398 -6.62 -31.28 -2.37
N ILE A 399 -6.36 -31.75 -3.59
CA ILE A 399 -5.94 -33.13 -3.87
C ILE A 399 -4.51 -33.38 -3.37
N ARG A 400 -3.58 -32.46 -3.59
CA ARG A 400 -2.18 -32.56 -3.13
C ARG A 400 -2.09 -32.71 -1.62
N LEU A 401 -2.90 -31.94 -0.88
CA LEU A 401 -3.04 -32.02 0.57
C LEU A 401 -3.81 -33.28 1.03
N GLY A 402 -4.30 -34.12 0.11
CA GLY A 402 -4.98 -35.38 0.40
C GLY A 402 -6.40 -35.21 0.94
N LEU A 403 -7.03 -34.06 0.70
CA LEU A 403 -8.32 -33.69 1.29
C LEU A 403 -9.52 -34.23 0.49
N ASN A 404 -9.29 -34.82 -0.67
CA ASN A 404 -10.30 -35.49 -1.51
C ASN A 404 -10.69 -36.88 -1.02
N LYS A 405 -10.03 -37.40 0.02
CA LYS A 405 -10.35 -38.71 0.60
C LYS A 405 -11.70 -38.69 1.30
N SER A 406 -12.42 -39.81 1.30
CA SER A 406 -13.78 -39.91 1.88
C SER A 406 -13.84 -39.59 3.37
N ASN A 407 -12.75 -39.87 4.10
CA ASN A 407 -12.57 -39.57 5.52
C ASN A 407 -12.04 -38.16 5.82
N SER A 408 -11.91 -37.30 4.80
CA SER A 408 -11.53 -35.90 4.99
C SER A 408 -12.62 -35.12 5.71
N ASN A 409 -12.19 -34.23 6.62
CA ASN A 409 -13.06 -33.30 7.35
C ASN A 409 -13.33 -32.00 6.57
N TRP A 410 -12.87 -31.92 5.32
CA TRP A 410 -12.84 -30.69 4.53
C TRP A 410 -13.60 -30.84 3.23
N ARG A 411 -14.21 -29.75 2.75
CA ARG A 411 -14.83 -29.64 1.43
C ARG A 411 -14.41 -28.35 0.74
N VAL A 412 -14.52 -28.34 -0.58
CA VAL A 412 -14.45 -27.11 -1.37
C VAL A 412 -15.86 -26.51 -1.45
N SER A 413 -16.01 -25.27 -1.01
CA SER A 413 -17.23 -24.47 -1.22
C SER A 413 -17.07 -23.59 -2.45
N ARG A 414 -18.19 -23.44 -3.18
CA ARG A 414 -18.33 -22.56 -4.35
C ARG A 414 -19.20 -21.33 -4.05
N ILE A 415 -19.43 -21.03 -2.78
CA ILE A 415 -20.20 -19.86 -2.32
C ILE A 415 -19.69 -18.52 -2.88
N ASN A 416 -18.43 -18.47 -3.31
CA ASN A 416 -17.77 -17.26 -3.81
C ASN A 416 -17.39 -17.36 -5.30
N ASP A 417 -17.99 -18.26 -6.07
CA ASP A 417 -17.60 -18.53 -7.47
C ASP A 417 -17.66 -17.31 -8.40
N ASP A 418 -18.53 -16.35 -8.10
CA ASP A 418 -18.72 -15.07 -8.78
C ASP A 418 -18.11 -13.87 -8.04
N TYR A 419 -17.41 -14.12 -6.93
CA TYR A 419 -16.85 -13.12 -6.00
C TYR A 419 -17.87 -12.25 -5.24
N ALA A 420 -19.17 -12.55 -5.33
CA ALA A 420 -20.19 -11.72 -4.68
C ALA A 420 -20.19 -11.87 -3.15
N PHE A 421 -19.85 -13.06 -2.63
CA PHE A 421 -19.78 -13.31 -1.20
C PHE A 421 -18.61 -12.61 -0.52
N CYS A 422 -17.41 -12.69 -1.10
CA CYS A 422 -16.20 -12.03 -0.62
C CYS A 422 -15.29 -11.67 -1.81
N PRO A 423 -15.33 -10.41 -2.30
CA PRO A 423 -14.57 -9.97 -3.48
C PRO A 423 -13.04 -10.02 -3.36
N THR A 424 -12.54 -10.32 -2.15
CA THR A 424 -11.11 -10.34 -1.81
C THR A 424 -10.59 -11.76 -1.53
N TYR A 425 -11.45 -12.78 -1.62
CA TYR A 425 -11.12 -14.19 -1.52
C TYR A 425 -11.12 -14.85 -2.91
N PRO A 426 -10.51 -16.05 -3.04
CA PRO A 426 -10.63 -16.85 -4.26
C PRO A 426 -12.06 -17.33 -4.48
N LYS A 427 -12.34 -17.77 -5.71
CA LYS A 427 -13.65 -18.33 -6.10
C LYS A 427 -14.06 -19.54 -5.28
N GLU A 428 -13.11 -20.46 -5.13
CA GLU A 428 -13.26 -21.71 -4.40
C GLU A 428 -12.49 -21.59 -3.09
N ILE A 429 -13.14 -21.94 -1.99
CA ILE A 429 -12.56 -21.89 -0.64
C ILE A 429 -12.71 -23.24 0.06
N ILE A 430 -11.72 -23.60 0.87
CA ILE A 430 -11.74 -24.84 1.63
C ILE A 430 -12.31 -24.56 3.02
N VAL A 431 -13.34 -25.30 3.40
CA VAL A 431 -14.09 -25.15 4.67
C VAL A 431 -14.37 -26.52 5.30
N PRO A 432 -14.78 -26.61 6.57
CA PRO A 432 -15.22 -27.87 7.16
C PRO A 432 -16.34 -28.52 6.33
N LYS A 433 -16.29 -29.84 6.20
CA LYS A 433 -17.25 -30.64 5.42
C LYS A 433 -18.68 -30.48 5.92
N GLU A 434 -18.86 -30.28 7.22
CA GLU A 434 -20.16 -30.11 7.89
C GLU A 434 -20.71 -28.68 7.82
N ALA A 435 -19.88 -27.68 7.52
CA ALA A 435 -20.35 -26.30 7.40
C ALA A 435 -21.22 -26.17 6.14
N SER A 436 -22.49 -25.76 6.26
CA SER A 436 -23.34 -25.45 5.11
C SER A 436 -23.06 -24.06 4.56
N ASP A 437 -23.39 -23.79 3.31
CA ASP A 437 -23.17 -22.45 2.73
C ASP A 437 -24.06 -21.38 3.42
N GLU A 438 -25.22 -21.74 3.97
CA GLU A 438 -26.03 -20.83 4.79
C GLU A 438 -25.31 -20.40 6.07
N LEU A 439 -24.62 -21.34 6.73
CA LEU A 439 -23.80 -21.04 7.91
C LEU A 439 -22.63 -20.12 7.54
N LEU A 440 -22.00 -20.33 6.37
CA LEU A 440 -20.95 -19.43 5.87
C LEU A 440 -21.48 -18.02 5.55
N LEU A 441 -22.70 -17.90 5.01
CA LEU A 441 -23.34 -16.60 4.77
C LEU A 441 -23.56 -15.82 6.08
N GLU A 442 -24.05 -16.51 7.12
CA GLU A 442 -24.26 -15.90 8.43
C GLU A 442 -22.93 -15.45 9.06
N ASP A 443 -21.91 -16.31 9.02
CA ASP A 443 -20.56 -15.98 9.50
C ASP A 443 -19.94 -14.79 8.73
N GLY A 444 -20.15 -14.72 7.42
CA GLY A 444 -19.71 -13.61 6.58
C GLY A 444 -20.25 -12.25 7.05
N SER A 445 -21.42 -12.21 7.68
CA SER A 445 -21.99 -10.98 8.28
C SER A 445 -21.29 -10.52 9.56
N PHE A 446 -20.48 -11.40 10.16
CA PHE A 446 -19.75 -11.18 11.40
C PHE A 446 -18.24 -11.00 11.17
N ARG A 447 -17.69 -11.48 10.06
CA ARG A 447 -16.27 -11.30 9.70
C ARG A 447 -16.08 -10.07 8.84
N SER A 448 -15.09 -9.25 9.16
CA SER A 448 -14.80 -8.01 8.41
C SER A 448 -14.61 -8.31 6.91
N ARG A 449 -15.35 -7.60 6.06
CA ARG A 449 -15.34 -7.79 4.59
C ARG A 449 -15.70 -9.22 4.15
N GLN A 450 -16.46 -9.96 4.96
CA GLN A 450 -16.86 -11.35 4.70
C GLN A 450 -15.66 -12.30 4.50
N ARG A 451 -14.50 -11.95 5.04
CA ARG A 451 -13.30 -12.81 5.02
C ARG A 451 -13.38 -13.80 6.16
N ILE A 452 -14.23 -14.80 5.96
CA ILE A 452 -14.51 -15.89 6.90
C ILE A 452 -13.30 -16.81 7.13
N PRO A 453 -13.28 -17.60 8.23
CA PRO A 453 -12.32 -18.68 8.43
C PRO A 453 -12.31 -19.70 7.29
N VAL A 454 -11.17 -19.79 6.59
CA VAL A 454 -10.95 -20.73 5.47
C VAL A 454 -9.61 -21.41 5.60
N ILE A 455 -9.52 -22.65 5.14
CA ILE A 455 -8.33 -23.49 5.27
C ILE A 455 -7.35 -23.25 4.13
N THR A 456 -6.08 -23.05 4.45
CA THR A 456 -4.99 -22.93 3.46
C THR A 456 -4.02 -24.10 3.50
N TYR A 457 -3.96 -24.80 4.64
CA TYR A 457 -3.06 -25.93 4.83
C TYR A 457 -3.63 -26.94 5.83
N VAL A 458 -3.30 -28.21 5.62
CA VAL A 458 -3.61 -29.31 6.52
C VAL A 458 -2.34 -30.13 6.71
N SER A 459 -1.96 -30.33 7.97
CA SER A 459 -0.77 -31.08 8.33
C SER A 459 -0.98 -32.58 8.18
N SER A 460 0.11 -33.35 8.24
CA SER A 460 0.06 -34.81 8.27
C SER A 460 -0.72 -35.39 9.48
N LYS A 461 -1.03 -34.59 10.51
CA LYS A 461 -1.86 -34.96 11.66
C LYS A 461 -3.32 -34.50 11.53
N GLY A 462 -3.71 -33.97 10.38
CA GLY A 462 -5.06 -33.45 10.11
C GLY A 462 -5.32 -32.03 10.67
N SER A 463 -4.50 -31.56 11.61
CA SER A 463 -4.57 -30.17 12.11
C SER A 463 -4.36 -29.17 10.97
N SER A 464 -5.12 -28.08 10.98
CA SER A 464 -5.19 -27.15 9.86
C SER A 464 -4.70 -25.75 10.20
N ILE A 465 -4.22 -25.03 9.19
CA ILE A 465 -4.11 -23.57 9.21
C ILE A 465 -5.38 -23.01 8.58
N ALA A 466 -6.13 -22.26 9.36
CA ALA A 466 -7.23 -21.43 8.91
C ALA A 466 -6.80 -19.95 8.93
N ARG A 467 -7.34 -19.15 8.01
CA ARG A 467 -7.13 -17.71 7.96
C ARG A 467 -8.44 -16.94 7.82
N CYS A 468 -8.50 -15.75 8.39
CA CYS A 468 -9.65 -14.84 8.26
C CYS A 468 -9.29 -13.38 8.53
N SER A 469 -10.30 -12.52 8.49
CA SER A 469 -10.26 -11.18 9.08
C SER A 469 -10.76 -11.17 10.53
N GLN A 470 -10.63 -10.03 11.21
CA GLN A 470 -11.18 -9.87 12.56
C GLN A 470 -12.71 -10.07 12.61
N PRO A 471 -13.25 -10.54 13.75
CA PRO A 471 -14.68 -10.50 14.00
C PRO A 471 -15.19 -9.07 14.24
N LEU A 472 -16.47 -8.84 13.97
CA LEU A 472 -17.18 -7.57 14.11
C LEU A 472 -17.95 -7.51 15.43
N CYS A 473 -17.23 -7.73 16.54
CA CYS A 473 -17.80 -7.71 17.88
C CYS A 473 -18.30 -6.30 18.26
N GLY A 474 -17.52 -5.27 17.94
CA GLY A 474 -17.78 -3.88 18.27
C GLY A 474 -17.90 -3.62 19.78
N LEU A 475 -18.24 -2.38 20.14
CA LEU A 475 -18.42 -1.97 21.54
C LEU A 475 -19.55 -2.71 22.26
N THR A 476 -20.52 -3.26 21.52
CA THR A 476 -21.65 -4.01 22.07
C THR A 476 -21.30 -5.46 22.42
N GLY A 477 -20.11 -5.95 22.04
CA GLY A 477 -19.74 -7.36 22.23
C GLY A 477 -20.66 -8.31 21.47
N ARG A 478 -21.02 -7.97 20.22
CA ARG A 478 -21.84 -8.81 19.34
C ARG A 478 -21.20 -10.19 19.23
N LYS A 479 -22.03 -11.23 19.34
CA LYS A 479 -21.64 -12.64 19.15
C LYS A 479 -22.29 -13.18 17.88
N CYS A 480 -21.69 -14.22 17.32
CA CYS A 480 -22.20 -14.91 16.14
C CYS A 480 -22.15 -16.41 16.37
N GLN A 481 -23.32 -17.06 16.39
CA GLN A 481 -23.40 -18.50 16.62
C GLN A 481 -22.79 -19.28 15.45
N ALA A 482 -23.01 -18.82 14.21
CA ALA A 482 -22.39 -19.40 13.03
C ALA A 482 -20.85 -19.37 13.06
N ASP A 483 -20.23 -18.28 13.53
CA ASP A 483 -18.76 -18.19 13.69
C ASP A 483 -18.26 -19.19 14.73
N ILE A 484 -18.92 -19.26 15.90
CA ILE A 484 -18.58 -20.21 16.97
C ILE A 484 -18.66 -21.66 16.45
N GLU A 485 -19.73 -22.00 15.73
CA GLU A 485 -19.90 -23.33 15.16
C GLU A 485 -18.85 -23.64 14.09
N LEU A 486 -18.58 -22.70 13.18
CA LEU A 486 -17.55 -22.85 12.15
C LEU A 486 -16.18 -23.09 12.77
N LEU A 487 -15.77 -22.27 13.74
CA LEU A 487 -14.49 -22.42 14.43
C LEU A 487 -14.41 -23.72 15.24
N LYS A 488 -15.53 -24.17 15.82
CA LYS A 488 -15.60 -25.48 16.50
C LYS A 488 -15.39 -26.62 15.50
N MET A 489 -16.00 -26.56 14.32
CA MET A 489 -15.80 -27.57 13.27
C MET A 489 -14.35 -27.65 12.79
N ILE A 490 -13.62 -26.52 12.74
CA ILE A 490 -12.19 -26.50 12.39
C ILE A 490 -11.34 -27.33 13.38
N THR A 491 -11.76 -27.43 14.65
CA THR A 491 -11.05 -28.26 15.64
C THR A 491 -11.05 -29.75 15.26
N ASN A 492 -12.07 -30.22 14.53
CA ASN A 492 -12.20 -31.63 14.14
C ASN A 492 -11.13 -32.07 13.15
N GLY A 493 -10.43 -31.14 12.49
CA GLY A 493 -9.28 -31.46 11.67
C GLY A 493 -8.15 -32.11 12.48
N GLY A 494 -7.82 -31.53 13.64
CA GLY A 494 -6.68 -31.94 14.46
C GLY A 494 -7.04 -32.99 15.51
N THR A 495 -6.09 -33.89 15.81
CA THR A 495 -6.26 -34.96 16.80
C THR A 495 -6.48 -34.46 18.23
N SER A 496 -6.15 -33.20 18.52
CA SER A 496 -6.33 -32.61 19.86
C SER A 496 -7.72 -31.99 20.08
N HIS A 497 -8.48 -31.74 19.01
CA HIS A 497 -9.72 -30.97 19.04
C HIS A 497 -9.59 -29.58 19.71
N LYS A 498 -8.42 -28.95 19.61
CA LYS A 498 -8.15 -27.59 20.10
C LYS A 498 -7.91 -26.62 18.96
N LEU A 499 -8.33 -25.37 19.15
CA LEU A 499 -8.03 -24.25 18.27
C LEU A 499 -7.10 -23.25 18.96
N ARG A 500 -6.05 -22.82 18.25
CA ARG A 500 -5.22 -21.68 18.65
C ARG A 500 -5.54 -20.50 17.74
N ILE A 501 -6.08 -19.43 18.29
CA ILE A 501 -6.38 -18.20 17.55
C ILE A 501 -5.21 -17.25 17.76
N LEU A 502 -4.46 -16.99 16.70
CA LEU A 502 -3.31 -16.09 16.71
C LEU A 502 -3.72 -14.77 16.04
N ASP A 503 -4.08 -13.79 16.86
CA ASP A 503 -4.26 -12.42 16.40
C ASP A 503 -2.88 -11.80 16.17
N SER A 504 -2.55 -11.55 14.92
CA SER A 504 -1.23 -11.02 14.55
C SER A 504 -0.96 -9.63 15.11
N ARG A 505 -1.98 -8.91 15.62
CA ARG A 505 -1.84 -7.54 16.11
C ARG A 505 -1.25 -7.50 17.52
N PRO A 506 -0.65 -6.36 17.92
CA PRO A 506 -0.51 -6.03 19.33
C PRO A 506 -1.89 -5.94 19.98
N LYS A 507 -2.05 -6.46 21.21
CA LYS A 507 -3.32 -6.44 21.95
C LYS A 507 -3.95 -5.05 22.03
N ALA A 508 -3.14 -4.01 22.23
CA ALA A 508 -3.60 -2.62 22.26
C ALA A 508 -4.32 -2.21 20.95
N ASN A 509 -3.78 -2.64 19.80
CA ASN A 509 -4.39 -2.37 18.50
C ASN A 509 -5.69 -3.18 18.31
N ALA A 510 -5.73 -4.43 18.80
CA ALA A 510 -6.95 -5.22 18.78
C ALA A 510 -8.07 -4.58 19.61
N VAL A 511 -7.74 -4.09 20.81
CA VAL A 511 -8.67 -3.32 21.66
C VAL A 511 -9.13 -2.03 20.97
N ALA A 512 -8.22 -1.29 20.33
CA ALA A 512 -8.60 -0.08 19.60
C ALA A 512 -9.57 -0.36 18.43
N ASN A 513 -9.47 -1.54 17.79
CA ASN A 513 -10.39 -1.93 16.73
C ASN A 513 -11.82 -2.21 17.22
N ILE A 514 -12.01 -2.55 18.50
CA ILE A 514 -13.37 -2.70 19.09
C ILE A 514 -14.15 -1.39 18.96
N ALA A 515 -13.50 -0.25 19.21
CA ALA A 515 -14.11 1.07 19.07
C ALA A 515 -14.51 1.42 17.62
N MET A 516 -13.90 0.74 16.63
CA MET A 516 -14.19 0.91 15.20
C MET A 516 -15.15 -0.18 14.66
N GLY A 517 -15.79 -0.95 15.54
CA GLY A 517 -16.74 -2.00 15.17
C GLY A 517 -16.12 -3.37 14.88
N GLY A 518 -14.78 -3.49 14.90
CA GLY A 518 -14.07 -4.76 14.85
C GLY A 518 -13.98 -5.43 16.21
N GLY A 519 -12.94 -6.24 16.43
CA GLY A 519 -12.71 -6.90 17.71
C GLY A 519 -11.78 -8.10 17.60
N TYR A 520 -11.90 -9.00 18.56
CA TYR A 520 -11.21 -10.28 18.65
C TYR A 520 -12.06 -11.24 19.49
N GLU A 521 -11.82 -12.54 19.32
CA GLU A 521 -12.49 -13.64 19.99
C GLU A 521 -12.10 -13.71 21.49
N THR A 522 -12.99 -14.20 22.35
CA THR A 522 -12.72 -14.38 23.80
C THR A 522 -12.82 -15.83 24.21
N GLU A 523 -12.07 -16.28 25.21
CA GLU A 523 -12.14 -17.67 25.69
C GLU A 523 -13.49 -17.99 26.36
N GLU A 524 -14.23 -16.96 26.78
CA GLU A 524 -15.60 -17.08 27.30
C GLU A 524 -16.58 -17.46 26.19
N ASP A 525 -16.44 -16.85 25.01
CA ASP A 525 -17.31 -17.11 23.85
C ASP A 525 -16.87 -18.34 23.05
N TYR A 526 -15.57 -18.64 23.06
CA TYR A 526 -14.94 -19.73 22.31
C TYR A 526 -14.19 -20.67 23.28
N PRO A 527 -14.89 -21.47 24.09
CA PRO A 527 -14.27 -22.28 25.17
C PRO A 527 -13.36 -23.41 24.68
N PHE A 528 -13.39 -23.71 23.38
CA PHE A 528 -12.51 -24.69 22.71
C PHE A 528 -11.26 -24.02 22.09
N ALA A 529 -11.12 -22.70 22.21
CA ALA A 529 -10.04 -21.92 21.64
C ALA A 529 -9.17 -21.26 22.72
N THR A 530 -7.89 -21.06 22.41
CA THR A 530 -6.99 -20.17 23.15
C THR A 530 -6.60 -19.02 22.25
N ILE A 531 -6.65 -17.79 22.77
CA ILE A 531 -6.37 -16.58 22.00
C ILE A 531 -5.03 -15.99 22.42
N GLU A 532 -4.15 -15.75 21.43
CA GLU A 532 -2.84 -15.15 21.64
C GLU A 532 -2.62 -13.95 20.70
N PHE A 533 -1.84 -12.97 21.17
CA PHE A 533 -1.49 -11.76 20.41
C PHE A 533 -0.02 -11.76 20.04
N GLU A 534 0.29 -11.81 18.73
CA GLU A 534 1.66 -11.98 18.23
C GLU A 534 2.44 -10.67 18.15
N SER A 535 1.77 -9.53 18.33
CA SER A 535 2.40 -8.20 18.34
C SER A 535 3.20 -7.86 17.07
N ILE A 536 2.73 -8.33 15.90
CA ILE A 536 3.32 -7.99 14.60
C ILE A 536 2.88 -6.57 14.20
N ASP A 537 3.89 -5.76 13.94
CA ASP A 537 3.77 -4.35 13.60
C ASP A 537 2.89 -4.09 12.36
N ASN A 538 2.33 -2.88 12.29
CA ASN A 538 1.49 -2.48 11.17
C ASN A 538 2.32 -2.02 9.95
N ILE A 539 1.62 -1.80 8.84
CA ILE A 539 2.22 -1.41 7.56
C ILE A 539 3.08 -0.13 7.63
N HIS A 540 2.80 0.80 8.54
CA HIS A 540 3.55 2.05 8.67
C HIS A 540 4.91 1.82 9.32
N VAL A 541 4.95 1.04 10.41
CA VAL A 541 6.19 0.66 11.09
C VAL A 541 7.09 -0.15 10.16
N VAL A 542 6.51 -1.08 9.38
CA VAL A 542 7.24 -1.85 8.36
C VAL A 542 7.84 -0.91 7.30
N ARG A 543 7.06 0.03 6.76
CA ARG A 543 7.54 1.01 5.78
C ARG A 543 8.70 1.85 6.33
N GLU A 544 8.53 2.42 7.53
CA GLU A 544 9.54 3.27 8.15
C GLU A 544 10.82 2.51 8.48
N GLY A 545 10.70 1.29 9.00
CA GLY A 545 11.84 0.41 9.29
C GLY A 545 12.64 0.10 8.02
N TRP A 546 11.95 -0.26 6.94
CA TRP A 546 12.59 -0.56 5.67
C TRP A 546 13.25 0.68 5.03
N GLN A 547 12.60 1.85 5.06
CA GLN A 547 13.17 3.09 4.53
C GLN A 547 14.42 3.53 5.29
N LYS A 548 14.43 3.36 6.62
CA LYS A 548 15.61 3.62 7.46
C LYS A 548 16.75 2.65 7.15
N LEU A 549 16.45 1.36 6.99
CA LEU A 549 17.45 0.36 6.60
C LEU A 549 18.04 0.66 5.21
N CYS A 550 17.17 0.91 4.22
CA CYS A 550 17.60 1.26 2.87
C CYS A 550 18.53 2.46 2.89
N TRP A 551 18.14 3.53 3.59
CA TRP A 551 18.93 4.74 3.75
C TRP A 551 20.27 4.47 4.45
N TYR A 552 20.28 3.73 5.56
CA TYR A 552 21.51 3.39 6.28
C TYR A 552 22.48 2.62 5.38
N CYS A 553 21.99 1.61 4.66
CA CYS A 553 22.81 0.86 3.72
C CYS A 553 23.43 1.76 2.63
N MET A 554 22.80 2.91 2.27
CA MET A 554 23.34 3.80 1.22
C MET A 554 24.55 4.56 1.71
N GLN A 555 24.60 4.84 3.01
CA GLN A 555 25.69 5.59 3.63
C GLN A 555 26.89 4.70 3.99
N LEU A 556 26.79 3.38 3.80
CA LEU A 556 27.88 2.47 4.11
C LEU A 556 29.05 2.67 3.13
N PRO A 557 30.31 2.63 3.63
CA PRO A 557 31.48 2.70 2.76
C PRO A 557 31.57 1.47 1.86
N GLU A 558 32.24 1.61 0.72
CA GLU A 558 32.48 0.53 -0.25
C GLU A 558 33.12 -0.72 0.39
N HIS A 559 33.92 -0.50 1.43
CA HIS A 559 34.48 -1.53 2.28
C HIS A 559 33.94 -1.38 3.71
N TYR A 560 32.89 -2.13 4.04
CA TYR A 560 32.39 -2.26 5.41
C TYR A 560 32.72 -3.65 5.97
N LYS A 561 32.83 -3.78 7.30
CA LYS A 561 32.89 -5.10 7.95
C LYS A 561 31.51 -5.45 8.47
N THR A 562 31.02 -6.66 8.18
CA THR A 562 29.72 -7.15 8.68
C THR A 562 29.60 -6.97 10.19
N SER A 563 30.66 -7.26 10.96
CA SER A 563 30.69 -7.10 12.42
C SER A 563 30.43 -5.67 12.93
N GLN A 564 30.63 -4.65 12.08
CA GLN A 564 30.39 -3.25 12.43
C GLN A 564 28.94 -2.83 12.20
N ILE A 565 28.28 -3.42 11.21
CA ILE A 565 26.92 -3.01 10.81
C ILE A 565 25.85 -3.81 11.54
N ILE A 566 26.12 -5.06 11.92
CA ILE A 566 25.10 -5.92 12.56
C ILE A 566 24.48 -5.29 13.81
N ASN A 567 25.22 -4.47 14.56
CA ASN A 567 24.73 -3.85 15.80
C ASN A 567 24.14 -2.45 15.58
N CYS A 568 24.02 -1.96 14.33
CA CYS A 568 23.41 -0.67 14.09
C CYS A 568 21.91 -0.72 14.39
N ASN A 569 21.36 0.42 14.80
CA ASN A 569 19.97 0.51 15.23
C ASN A 569 19.00 0.19 14.08
N GLU A 570 19.30 0.61 12.86
CA GLU A 570 18.44 0.41 11.68
C GLU A 570 18.31 -1.06 11.32
N ILE A 571 19.42 -1.81 11.31
CA ILE A 571 19.42 -3.26 11.06
C ILE A 571 18.72 -4.01 12.20
N GLN A 572 19.04 -3.67 13.45
CA GLN A 572 18.43 -4.30 14.61
C GLN A 572 16.91 -4.05 14.69
N GLN A 573 16.46 -2.84 14.34
CA GLN A 573 15.04 -2.51 14.28
C GLN A 573 14.34 -3.32 13.18
N TRP A 574 14.93 -3.42 11.99
CA TRP A 574 14.35 -4.21 10.91
C TRP A 574 14.22 -5.70 11.28
N TRP A 575 15.28 -6.29 11.82
CA TRP A 575 15.28 -7.67 12.29
C TRP A 575 14.28 -7.91 13.42
N LYS A 576 14.12 -6.95 14.33
CA LYS A 576 13.10 -7.03 15.40
C LYS A 576 11.68 -7.14 14.83
N ILE A 577 11.37 -6.39 13.78
CA ILE A 577 10.05 -6.46 13.14
C ILE A 577 9.84 -7.84 12.49
N MET A 578 10.85 -8.38 11.81
CA MET A 578 10.79 -9.74 11.23
C MET A 578 10.74 -10.85 12.29
N LEU A 579 11.38 -10.66 13.45
CA LEU A 579 11.41 -11.64 14.52
C LEU A 579 10.00 -11.99 15.03
N ALA A 580 9.07 -11.03 15.05
CA ALA A 580 7.68 -11.29 15.44
C ALA A 580 6.97 -12.26 14.46
N ILE A 581 7.24 -12.13 13.15
CA ILE A 581 6.70 -13.02 12.11
C ILE A 581 7.27 -14.43 12.28
N PHE A 582 8.59 -14.55 12.51
CA PHE A 582 9.22 -15.84 12.79
C PHE A 582 8.68 -16.48 14.07
N ALA A 583 8.55 -15.72 15.16
CA ALA A 583 8.05 -16.21 16.42
C ALA A 583 6.62 -16.79 16.27
N SER A 584 5.74 -16.06 15.59
CA SER A 584 4.39 -16.51 15.26
C SER A 584 4.41 -17.78 14.41
N SER A 585 5.17 -17.80 13.32
CA SER A 585 5.20 -18.94 12.39
C SER A 585 5.82 -20.20 13.01
N ILE A 586 6.85 -20.05 13.85
CA ILE A 586 7.45 -21.17 14.61
C ILE A 586 6.44 -21.71 15.64
N LYS A 587 5.69 -20.82 16.30
CA LYS A 587 4.63 -21.21 17.22
C LYS A 587 3.52 -21.99 16.51
N MET A 588 3.09 -21.51 15.34
CA MET A 588 2.13 -22.23 14.48
C MET A 588 2.61 -23.64 14.13
N CYS A 589 3.88 -23.80 13.72
CA CYS A 589 4.46 -25.11 13.45
C CYS A 589 4.32 -26.06 14.64
N ARG A 590 4.64 -25.58 15.85
CA ARG A 590 4.55 -26.38 17.09
C ARG A 590 3.12 -26.81 17.40
N TYR A 591 2.15 -25.92 17.23
CA TYR A 591 0.73 -26.26 17.44
C TYR A 591 0.23 -27.30 16.46
N LEU A 592 0.54 -27.12 15.17
CA LEU A 592 0.17 -28.10 14.14
C LEU A 592 0.81 -29.46 14.42
N GLU A 593 2.07 -29.48 14.85
CA GLU A 593 2.77 -30.70 15.27
C GLU A 593 2.20 -31.34 16.54
N ALA A 594 1.63 -30.56 17.44
CA ALA A 594 0.88 -31.06 18.59
C ALA A 594 -0.53 -31.59 18.21
N GLY A 595 -0.93 -31.47 16.94
CA GLY A 595 -2.27 -31.86 16.48
C GLY A 595 -3.35 -30.83 16.83
N GLU A 596 -2.96 -29.58 17.09
CA GLU A 596 -3.84 -28.44 17.35
C GLU A 596 -4.01 -27.63 16.05
N SER A 597 -5.25 -27.30 15.69
CA SER A 597 -5.51 -26.43 14.55
C SER A 597 -5.24 -24.97 14.93
N VAL A 598 -4.88 -24.15 13.95
CA VAL A 598 -4.55 -22.74 14.16
C VAL A 598 -5.43 -21.87 13.27
N LEU A 599 -6.03 -20.82 13.83
CA LEU A 599 -6.65 -19.72 13.11
C LEU A 599 -5.73 -18.50 13.20
N VAL A 600 -5.34 -17.94 12.05
CA VAL A 600 -4.55 -16.71 12.00
C VAL A 600 -5.39 -15.59 11.42
N HIS A 601 -5.43 -14.45 12.11
CA HIS A 601 -6.06 -13.26 11.57
C HIS A 601 -5.35 -11.99 12.04
N CYS A 602 -5.73 -10.87 11.43
CA CYS A 602 -5.38 -9.54 11.92
C CYS A 602 -6.60 -8.64 11.71
N THR A 603 -6.42 -7.36 11.38
CA THR A 603 -7.56 -6.47 11.05
C THR A 603 -8.28 -6.96 9.78
N ASP A 604 -7.61 -6.95 8.63
CA ASP A 604 -8.22 -7.32 7.34
C ASP A 604 -7.85 -8.74 6.87
N GLY A 605 -6.81 -9.39 7.41
CA GLY A 605 -6.47 -10.77 7.06
C GLY A 605 -5.70 -10.98 5.75
N TRP A 606 -5.03 -9.95 5.21
CA TRP A 606 -4.31 -10.02 3.91
C TRP A 606 -2.84 -9.57 3.95
N ASP A 607 -2.33 -9.05 5.07
CA ASP A 607 -0.92 -8.62 5.22
C ASP A 607 -0.18 -9.60 6.14
N ARG A 608 -0.18 -9.35 7.45
CA ARG A 608 0.47 -10.17 8.49
C ARG A 608 0.02 -11.63 8.46
N THR A 609 -1.26 -11.85 8.20
CA THR A 609 -1.85 -13.18 8.07
C THR A 609 -1.18 -13.96 6.93
N SER A 610 -0.98 -13.36 5.76
CA SER A 610 -0.30 -14.00 4.63
C SER A 610 1.16 -14.32 4.97
N GLN A 611 1.85 -13.42 5.67
CA GLN A 611 3.24 -13.63 6.12
C GLN A 611 3.35 -14.87 7.02
N CYS A 612 2.51 -14.97 8.05
CA CYS A 612 2.56 -16.07 9.01
C CYS A 612 2.14 -17.42 8.40
N CYS A 613 1.03 -17.45 7.65
CA CYS A 613 0.57 -18.65 6.96
C CYS A 613 1.66 -19.19 6.02
N SER A 614 2.15 -18.34 5.11
CA SER A 614 3.12 -18.75 4.09
C SER A 614 4.44 -19.21 4.70
N LEU A 615 4.95 -18.50 5.72
CA LEU A 615 6.22 -18.87 6.35
C LEU A 615 6.10 -20.16 7.17
N CYS A 616 4.96 -20.38 7.84
CA CYS A 616 4.67 -21.65 8.49
C CYS A 616 4.60 -22.81 7.49
N GLU A 617 3.94 -22.61 6.36
CA GLU A 617 3.81 -23.61 5.31
C GLU A 617 5.18 -23.98 4.70
N ILE A 618 6.05 -23.00 4.45
CA ILE A 618 7.44 -23.25 3.99
C ILE A 618 8.24 -24.11 4.98
N MET A 619 8.06 -23.87 6.29
CA MET A 619 8.76 -24.64 7.32
C MET A 619 8.24 -26.07 7.47
N LEU A 620 6.95 -26.31 7.19
CA LEU A 620 6.30 -27.60 7.37
C LEU A 620 6.29 -28.48 6.12
N ASP A 621 6.13 -27.89 4.94
CA ASP A 621 5.90 -28.60 3.70
C ASP A 621 7.07 -28.40 2.71
N PRO A 622 7.91 -29.44 2.48
CA PRO A 622 8.97 -29.42 1.48
C PRO A 622 8.55 -29.00 0.08
N PHE A 623 7.29 -29.22 -0.30
CA PHE A 623 6.78 -28.81 -1.59
C PHE A 623 6.99 -27.31 -1.83
N PHE A 624 6.67 -26.47 -0.85
CA PHE A 624 6.80 -25.01 -0.97
C PHE A 624 8.26 -24.50 -0.97
N ARG A 625 9.23 -25.39 -0.77
CA ARG A 625 10.66 -25.12 -0.93
C ARG A 625 11.18 -25.46 -2.34
N THR A 626 10.32 -25.99 -3.21
CA THR A 626 10.58 -26.13 -4.65
C THR A 626 10.25 -24.84 -5.40
N ILE A 627 10.77 -24.65 -6.61
CA ILE A 627 10.41 -23.49 -7.46
C ILE A 627 8.89 -23.50 -7.71
N ASP A 628 8.34 -24.63 -8.16
CA ASP A 628 6.92 -24.73 -8.51
C ASP A 628 6.03 -24.56 -7.27
N GLY A 629 6.40 -25.17 -6.15
CA GLY A 629 5.65 -25.02 -4.90
C GLY A 629 5.71 -23.59 -4.36
N PHE A 630 6.86 -22.91 -4.43
CA PHE A 630 6.91 -21.49 -4.01
C PHE A 630 6.02 -20.62 -4.89
N ILE A 631 6.00 -20.84 -6.22
CA ILE A 631 5.07 -20.15 -7.13
C ILE A 631 3.62 -20.38 -6.69
N ILE A 632 3.23 -21.64 -6.42
CA ILE A 632 1.89 -22.00 -5.94
C ILE A 632 1.58 -21.33 -4.60
N LEU A 633 2.55 -21.25 -3.68
CA LEU A 633 2.38 -20.58 -2.39
C LEU A 633 2.05 -19.08 -2.57
N ILE A 634 2.77 -18.40 -3.46
CA ILE A 634 2.51 -16.98 -3.75
C ILE A 634 1.16 -16.79 -4.43
N GLU A 635 0.83 -17.63 -5.42
CA GLU A 635 -0.47 -17.60 -6.08
C GLU A 635 -1.62 -17.84 -5.09
N LYS A 636 -1.46 -18.77 -4.15
CA LYS A 636 -2.44 -19.09 -3.11
C LYS A 636 -2.51 -18.02 -2.03
N ASP A 637 -1.52 -17.96 -1.15
CA ASP A 637 -1.63 -17.22 0.13
C ASP A 637 -1.48 -15.71 0.01
N TRP A 638 -0.97 -15.24 -1.13
CA TRP A 638 -0.79 -13.82 -1.38
C TRP A 638 -1.77 -13.32 -2.42
N LYS A 639 -1.73 -13.87 -3.65
CA LYS A 639 -2.57 -13.36 -4.74
C LYS A 639 -4.03 -13.71 -4.52
N SER A 640 -4.36 -15.01 -4.43
CA SER A 640 -5.76 -15.42 -4.41
C SER A 640 -6.49 -15.00 -3.15
N PHE A 641 -5.77 -14.93 -2.03
CA PHE A 641 -6.28 -14.39 -0.77
C PHE A 641 -6.24 -12.85 -0.66
N GLY A 642 -5.93 -12.14 -1.73
CA GLY A 642 -6.15 -10.69 -1.85
C GLY A 642 -5.16 -9.84 -1.05
N HIS A 643 -3.91 -10.26 -0.94
CA HIS A 643 -2.85 -9.33 -0.56
C HIS A 643 -2.85 -8.17 -1.55
N LYS A 644 -2.86 -6.96 -1.02
CA LYS A 644 -3.03 -5.74 -1.81
C LYS A 644 -1.75 -5.33 -2.53
N PHE A 645 -1.22 -6.19 -3.40
CA PHE A 645 0.05 -5.98 -4.08
C PHE A 645 0.15 -4.60 -4.70
N MET A 646 -0.88 -4.15 -5.43
CA MET A 646 -0.86 -2.88 -6.11
C MET A 646 -0.95 -1.68 -5.15
N THR A 647 -1.82 -1.74 -4.14
CA THR A 647 -1.91 -0.70 -3.11
C THR A 647 -0.62 -0.63 -2.28
N ARG A 648 -0.06 -1.77 -1.89
CA ARG A 648 1.13 -1.88 -1.02
C ARG A 648 2.41 -1.51 -1.73
N SER A 649 2.52 -1.84 -3.01
CA SER A 649 3.63 -1.41 -3.87
C SER A 649 3.47 0.02 -4.34
N GLY A 650 2.25 0.57 -4.36
CA GLY A 650 1.92 1.91 -4.85
C GLY A 650 2.04 2.04 -6.37
N VAL A 651 1.81 0.95 -7.09
CA VAL A 651 1.92 0.89 -8.56
C VAL A 651 0.71 1.56 -9.22
N CYS A 652 0.93 2.34 -10.28
CA CYS A 652 -0.10 2.79 -11.24
C CYS A 652 -1.28 3.62 -10.71
N VAL A 653 -1.27 4.09 -9.47
CA VAL A 653 -2.32 4.98 -8.94
C VAL A 653 -1.67 5.99 -8.01
N HIS A 654 -2.29 7.15 -7.83
CA HIS A 654 -2.00 8.04 -6.72
C HIS A 654 -2.39 7.35 -5.39
N CYS A 655 -1.63 6.33 -5.01
CA CYS A 655 -1.81 5.61 -3.76
C CYS A 655 -1.45 6.56 -2.63
N PRO A 656 -2.32 6.77 -1.62
CA PRO A 656 -1.95 7.53 -0.45
C PRO A 656 -0.66 6.96 0.14
N HIS A 657 0.35 7.81 0.39
CA HIS A 657 1.63 7.37 0.95
C HIS A 657 1.46 6.53 2.23
N SER A 658 0.37 6.76 2.98
CA SER A 658 0.01 5.97 4.15
C SER A 658 -0.22 4.48 3.85
N GLN A 659 -0.63 4.10 2.65
CA GLN A 659 -0.96 2.70 2.30
C GLN A 659 0.22 1.89 1.74
N TYR A 660 1.26 2.57 1.22
CA TYR A 660 2.48 1.93 0.75
C TYR A 660 3.18 1.20 1.90
N SER A 661 3.62 -0.05 1.67
CA SER A 661 4.42 -0.79 2.64
C SER A 661 5.07 -2.04 2.04
N PRO A 662 6.35 -2.32 2.32
CA PRO A 662 7.10 -3.47 1.78
C PRO A 662 6.78 -4.79 2.53
N VAL A 663 5.50 -5.11 2.69
CA VAL A 663 5.03 -6.32 3.43
C VAL A 663 5.46 -7.60 2.74
N PHE A 664 5.36 -7.65 1.41
CA PHE A 664 5.79 -8.80 0.61
C PHE A 664 7.32 -8.95 0.65
N HIS A 665 8.06 -7.86 0.45
CA HIS A 665 9.52 -7.84 0.59
C HIS A 665 9.98 -8.35 1.96
N GLN A 666 9.32 -7.92 3.03
CA GLN A 666 9.60 -8.42 4.38
C GLN A 666 9.42 -9.95 4.48
N PHE A 667 8.39 -10.52 3.83
CA PHE A 667 8.23 -11.97 3.78
C PHE A 667 9.33 -12.64 2.96
N ILE A 668 9.67 -12.11 1.78
CA ILE A 668 10.74 -12.66 0.95
C ILE A 668 12.08 -12.63 1.72
N GLU A 669 12.35 -11.57 2.49
CA GLU A 669 13.54 -11.52 3.35
C GLU A 669 13.48 -12.58 4.47
N CYS A 670 12.32 -12.86 5.07
CA CYS A 670 12.18 -14.01 5.97
C CYS A 670 12.53 -15.35 5.27
N VAL A 671 12.12 -15.52 4.01
CA VAL A 671 12.48 -16.72 3.22
C VAL A 671 13.98 -16.77 2.94
N PHE A 672 14.60 -15.63 2.62
CA PHE A 672 16.05 -15.52 2.48
C PHE A 672 16.78 -15.94 3.77
N ILE A 673 16.31 -15.50 4.94
CA ILE A 673 16.87 -15.91 6.24
C ILE A 673 16.75 -17.42 6.47
N LEU A 674 15.67 -18.07 6.02
CA LEU A 674 15.56 -19.53 6.05
C LEU A 674 16.52 -20.19 5.05
N LEU A 675 16.63 -19.67 3.83
CA LEU A 675 17.53 -20.17 2.79
C LEU A 675 18.98 -20.16 3.26
N GLN A 676 19.41 -19.10 3.95
CA GLN A 676 20.76 -18.99 4.52
C GLN A 676 21.01 -19.99 5.66
N GLN A 677 20.00 -20.30 6.47
CA GLN A 677 20.13 -21.25 7.58
C GLN A 677 20.03 -22.71 7.13
N TYR A 678 19.31 -22.98 6.04
CA TYR A 678 19.09 -24.32 5.50
C TYR A 678 19.43 -24.39 4.01
N PRO A 679 20.71 -24.19 3.63
CA PRO A 679 21.12 -23.98 2.23
C PRO A 679 20.83 -25.17 1.30
N THR A 680 20.66 -26.38 1.83
CA THR A 680 20.33 -27.58 1.03
C THR A 680 18.83 -27.85 0.95
N SER A 681 17.99 -27.12 1.68
CA SER A 681 16.55 -27.40 1.78
C SER A 681 15.68 -26.71 0.73
N PHE A 682 16.24 -25.77 -0.03
CA PHE A 682 15.51 -24.95 -0.99
C PHE A 682 16.01 -25.22 -2.41
N GLN A 683 15.08 -25.54 -3.34
CA GLN A 683 15.39 -25.74 -4.75
C GLN A 683 15.70 -24.42 -5.44
N TYR A 684 15.09 -23.32 -5.00
CA TYR A 684 15.37 -22.00 -5.52
C TYR A 684 16.58 -21.36 -4.82
N ASN A 685 17.31 -20.51 -5.54
CA ASN A 685 18.45 -19.77 -5.04
C ASN A 685 18.08 -18.32 -4.65
N GLU A 686 19.10 -17.53 -4.28
CA GLU A 686 18.92 -16.12 -3.92
C GLU A 686 18.45 -15.26 -5.11
N ASP A 687 18.90 -15.55 -6.35
CA ASP A 687 18.49 -14.80 -7.55
C ASP A 687 16.99 -14.95 -7.82
N PHE A 688 16.41 -16.12 -7.54
CA PHE A 688 14.97 -16.34 -7.62
C PHE A 688 14.21 -15.42 -6.67
N LEU A 689 14.65 -15.31 -5.41
CA LEU A 689 13.99 -14.46 -4.42
C LEU A 689 14.06 -12.97 -4.81
N ILE A 690 15.19 -12.53 -5.35
CA ILE A 690 15.37 -11.15 -5.84
C ILE A 690 14.44 -10.88 -7.02
N GLU A 691 14.40 -11.77 -8.02
CA GLU A 691 13.55 -11.57 -9.20
C GLU A 691 12.06 -11.54 -8.84
N VAL A 692 11.62 -12.37 -7.90
CA VAL A 692 10.24 -12.37 -7.39
C VAL A 692 9.90 -11.07 -6.64
N ASP A 693 10.82 -10.57 -5.83
CA ASP A 693 10.62 -9.33 -5.09
C ASP A 693 10.61 -8.09 -6.00
N ASP A 694 11.58 -8.00 -6.93
CA ASP A 694 11.66 -6.89 -7.89
C ASP A 694 10.48 -6.89 -8.88
N ALA A 695 9.90 -8.06 -9.19
CA ALA A 695 8.72 -8.17 -10.04
C ALA A 695 7.47 -7.48 -9.48
N VAL A 696 7.36 -7.31 -8.16
CA VAL A 696 6.30 -6.49 -7.54
C VAL A 696 6.41 -5.02 -7.95
N PHE A 697 7.63 -4.59 -8.24
CA PHE A 697 7.96 -3.23 -8.60
C PHE A 697 8.47 -3.12 -10.05
N CYS A 698 8.06 -3.97 -10.99
CA CYS A 698 8.35 -3.69 -12.39
C CYS A 698 7.16 -3.98 -13.29
N HIS A 699 6.99 -3.18 -14.35
CA HIS A 699 5.96 -3.37 -15.37
C HIS A 699 6.37 -4.36 -16.45
N ASN A 700 7.29 -5.26 -16.11
CA ASN A 700 7.73 -6.31 -17.02
C ASN A 700 6.72 -7.45 -17.09
N TYR A 701 5.92 -7.60 -16.03
CA TYR A 701 4.94 -8.68 -15.88
C TYR A 701 3.64 -8.12 -15.29
N GLY A 702 2.51 -8.75 -15.61
CA GLY A 702 1.25 -8.45 -14.94
C GLY A 702 0.99 -9.29 -13.70
N THR A 703 1.91 -10.18 -13.32
CA THR A 703 1.76 -11.17 -12.25
C THR A 703 1.26 -10.60 -10.92
N PHE A 704 1.72 -9.41 -10.53
CA PHE A 704 1.37 -8.74 -9.27
C PHE A 704 0.48 -7.50 -9.46
N LEU A 705 -0.16 -7.33 -10.61
CA LEU A 705 -1.12 -6.26 -10.82
C LEU A 705 -2.44 -6.52 -10.06
N PHE A 706 -3.09 -5.40 -9.70
CA PHE A 706 -4.33 -5.36 -8.93
C PHE A 706 -4.21 -5.97 -7.53
N ASP A 707 -5.24 -5.79 -6.70
CA ASP A 707 -5.23 -6.24 -5.31
C ASP A 707 -5.95 -7.57 -5.14
N THR A 708 -6.89 -7.93 -6.03
CA THR A 708 -7.68 -9.17 -5.91
C THR A 708 -7.74 -9.98 -7.20
N ASP A 709 -8.06 -11.27 -7.06
CA ASP A 709 -8.30 -12.13 -8.22
C ASP A 709 -9.52 -11.68 -9.03
N CYS A 710 -10.58 -11.20 -8.35
CA CYS A 710 -11.75 -10.61 -9.01
C CYS A 710 -11.35 -9.50 -9.98
N GLU A 711 -10.45 -8.60 -9.56
CA GLU A 711 -9.92 -7.54 -10.42
C GLU A 711 -9.07 -8.10 -11.56
N ARG A 712 -8.14 -9.03 -11.26
CA ARG A 712 -7.25 -9.63 -12.28
C ARG A 712 -8.02 -10.36 -13.37
N GLU A 713 -9.06 -11.09 -13.01
CA GLU A 713 -9.94 -11.76 -13.96
C GLU A 713 -10.77 -10.75 -14.77
N LYS A 714 -11.38 -9.76 -14.10
CA LYS A 714 -12.17 -8.71 -14.76
C LYS A 714 -11.38 -7.98 -15.85
N TYR A 715 -10.08 -7.77 -15.64
CA TYR A 715 -9.21 -7.09 -16.61
C TYR A 715 -8.44 -8.04 -17.53
N HIS A 716 -8.67 -9.36 -17.44
CA HIS A 716 -8.00 -10.38 -18.25
C HIS A 716 -6.47 -10.27 -18.18
N VAL A 717 -5.93 -10.13 -16.97
CA VAL A 717 -4.49 -9.88 -16.77
C VAL A 717 -3.65 -11.03 -17.31
N ASN A 718 -4.05 -12.27 -17.04
CA ASN A 718 -3.32 -13.46 -17.47
C ASN A 718 -3.28 -13.61 -19.00
N GLU A 719 -4.28 -13.10 -19.71
CA GLU A 719 -4.33 -13.10 -21.18
C GLU A 719 -3.64 -11.90 -21.82
N ARG A 720 -3.52 -10.78 -21.10
CA ARG A 720 -3.10 -9.48 -21.67
C ARG A 720 -1.73 -9.01 -21.22
N THR A 721 -1.06 -9.75 -20.35
CA THR A 721 0.24 -9.36 -19.79
C THR A 721 1.22 -10.53 -19.75
N PRO A 722 2.54 -10.27 -19.81
CA PRO A 722 3.54 -11.29 -19.57
C PRO A 722 3.48 -11.81 -18.13
N SER A 723 3.81 -13.09 -17.95
CA SER A 723 3.89 -13.72 -16.63
C SER A 723 5.33 -13.87 -16.18
N LEU A 724 5.62 -13.41 -14.96
CA LEU A 724 6.88 -13.66 -14.26
C LEU A 724 7.18 -15.16 -14.19
N TRP A 725 6.17 -15.98 -13.90
CA TRP A 725 6.34 -17.41 -13.71
C TRP A 725 6.75 -18.11 -14.99
N SER A 726 6.23 -17.68 -16.14
CA SER A 726 6.65 -18.21 -17.43
C SER A 726 8.12 -17.90 -17.68
N MET A 727 8.56 -16.66 -17.42
CA MET A 727 9.98 -16.29 -17.52
C MET A 727 10.85 -17.14 -16.58
N ILE A 728 10.44 -17.31 -15.31
CA ILE A 728 11.19 -18.11 -14.34
C ILE A 728 11.31 -19.57 -14.78
N ILE A 729 10.22 -20.17 -15.28
CA ILE A 729 10.20 -21.58 -15.69
C ILE A 729 11.00 -21.79 -16.98
N GLU A 730 10.93 -20.87 -17.93
CA GLU A 730 11.76 -20.90 -19.14
C GLU A 730 13.25 -20.77 -18.82
N ASN A 731 13.60 -20.07 -17.73
CA ASN A 731 14.97 -19.84 -17.28
C ASN A 731 15.30 -20.59 -15.97
N ARG A 732 14.64 -21.73 -15.73
CA ARG A 732 14.66 -22.45 -14.44
C ARG A 732 16.05 -22.75 -13.90
N GLU A 733 17.00 -23.05 -14.78
CA GLU A 733 18.39 -23.34 -14.41
C GLU A 733 19.05 -22.16 -13.67
N LEU A 734 18.78 -20.92 -14.08
CA LEU A 734 19.32 -19.71 -13.44
C LEU A 734 18.84 -19.55 -11.99
N PHE A 735 17.63 -20.02 -11.72
CA PHE A 735 16.95 -19.88 -10.44
C PHE A 735 17.12 -21.09 -9.53
N THR A 736 17.77 -22.15 -10.01
CA THR A 736 17.95 -23.38 -9.25
C THR A 736 19.20 -23.31 -8.36
N ASN A 737 19.04 -23.73 -7.11
CA ASN A 737 20.11 -23.93 -6.15
C ASN A 737 20.73 -25.31 -6.34
N HIS A 738 21.99 -25.36 -6.79
CA HIS A 738 22.72 -26.61 -7.02
C HIS A 738 23.05 -27.40 -5.75
N GLN A 739 22.89 -26.80 -4.56
CA GLN A 739 23.06 -27.50 -3.27
C GLN A 739 21.77 -28.16 -2.78
N TYR A 740 20.66 -28.00 -3.50
CA TYR A 740 19.37 -28.56 -3.11
C TYR A 740 19.41 -30.08 -2.98
N ILE A 741 18.94 -30.59 -1.85
CA ILE A 741 18.75 -32.01 -1.57
C ILE A 741 17.26 -32.21 -1.29
N LEU A 742 16.63 -33.04 -2.11
CA LEU A 742 15.25 -33.44 -1.90
C LEU A 742 15.12 -34.14 -0.54
N SER A 743 14.26 -33.62 0.33
CA SER A 743 14.05 -34.14 1.67
C SER A 743 12.64 -33.84 2.14
N ASP A 744 12.00 -34.83 2.77
CA ASP A 744 10.70 -34.66 3.41
C ASP A 744 10.78 -34.04 4.82
N SER A 745 11.98 -33.59 5.24
CA SER A 745 12.21 -33.05 6.58
C SER A 745 11.62 -31.66 6.76
N LYS A 746 10.99 -31.41 7.90
CA LYS A 746 10.53 -30.08 8.31
C LYS A 746 11.70 -29.21 8.76
N LEU A 747 11.55 -27.90 8.64
CA LEU A 747 12.52 -26.94 9.18
C LEU A 747 12.22 -26.66 10.66
N HIS A 748 13.07 -27.18 11.54
CA HIS A 748 12.98 -26.92 12.97
C HIS A 748 13.95 -25.79 13.37
N LEU A 749 13.42 -24.57 13.48
CA LEU A 749 14.15 -23.44 14.04
C LEU A 749 14.20 -23.55 15.57
N ASN A 750 15.36 -23.96 16.09
CA ASN A 750 15.62 -24.00 17.53
C ASN A 750 16.07 -22.62 18.01
N GLY A 751 15.11 -21.80 18.45
CA GLY A 751 15.38 -20.48 19.03
C GLY A 751 15.21 -19.32 18.03
N ILE A 752 15.96 -18.24 18.23
CA ILE A 752 15.90 -17.02 17.40
C ILE A 752 16.59 -17.32 16.05
N PRO A 753 15.96 -17.01 14.91
CA PRO A 753 16.60 -17.13 13.60
C PRO A 753 17.93 -16.38 13.56
N LYS A 754 18.94 -16.97 12.90
CA LYS A 754 20.21 -16.28 12.67
C LYS A 754 20.04 -15.26 11.55
N PHE A 755 19.72 -14.03 11.92
CA PHE A 755 19.59 -12.93 10.98
C PHE A 755 20.94 -12.56 10.34
N VAL A 756 20.89 -12.27 9.05
CA VAL A 756 21.99 -11.74 8.25
C VAL A 756 21.44 -10.66 7.33
N LEU A 757 22.25 -9.66 7.00
CA LEU A 757 21.83 -8.62 6.06
C LEU A 757 21.77 -9.22 4.65
N TRP A 758 20.71 -8.94 3.90
CA TRP A 758 20.58 -9.38 2.52
C TRP A 758 21.45 -8.54 1.58
N GLU A 759 22.77 -8.76 1.66
CA GLU A 759 23.77 -7.90 1.00
C GLU A 759 23.54 -7.78 -0.50
N LYS A 760 23.17 -8.87 -1.18
CA LYS A 760 22.92 -8.85 -2.62
C LYS A 760 21.75 -7.91 -2.97
N TYR A 761 20.65 -7.97 -2.23
CA TYR A 761 19.51 -7.09 -2.46
C TYR A 761 19.85 -5.62 -2.16
N TYR A 762 20.42 -5.34 -0.98
CA TYR A 762 20.66 -3.96 -0.54
C TYR A 762 21.87 -3.29 -1.21
N PHE A 763 22.83 -4.06 -1.77
CA PHE A 763 24.06 -3.51 -2.35
C PHE A 763 24.32 -3.87 -3.83
N CYS A 764 23.84 -5.00 -4.38
CA CYS A 764 24.16 -5.32 -5.78
C CYS A 764 23.40 -4.44 -6.78
N ASN A 765 22.22 -3.91 -6.41
CA ASN A 765 21.58 -2.82 -7.16
C ASN A 765 22.26 -1.45 -6.98
N ARG A 766 23.32 -1.39 -6.14
CA ARG A 766 24.13 -0.18 -5.88
C ARG A 766 25.57 -0.29 -6.38
N LYS A 767 25.98 -1.45 -6.91
CA LYS A 767 27.20 -1.57 -7.72
C LYS A 767 26.87 -1.06 -9.14
N LEU A 768 26.64 0.24 -9.21
CA LEU A 768 26.62 1.03 -10.43
C LEU A 768 28.05 1.42 -10.79
#